data_AF-A0A1Q7K7A5-F1
#
_entry.id   AF-A0A1Q7K7A5-F1
#
_cell.length_a   1.000
_cell.length_b   1.000
_cell.length_c   1.000
_cell.angle_alpha   90.00
_cell.angle_beta   90.00
_cell.angle_gamma   90.00
#
_symmetry.space_group_name_H-M   'P 1'
#
loop_
_entity.id
_entity.type
_entity.pdbx_description
1 polymer ?
#
loop_
_entity_poly.entity_id
_entity_poly.type
_entity_poly.pdbx_seq_one_letter_code
_entity_poly.pdbx_strand_id
1 'polypeptide(L)'
;MAQEGLVNRPLVRAWLWWALVWLTVFPIVGVLVSIKFHNPEFLGSTSWLTFGRMRPVHVNGVIFGAFSTTFLGLAYFYVPRLCGVRLYKEEWGWWLLWLWNAFLFFGAISFLMGYNSGLEAGEYEWPFNILRFVVLGAVTVQVLGTVWRRTEKRFYVAMWYTVAALVWTLMNLILGNVVLQYATKVTGVNSTALHGLYIHYIVGLWLTPAGLAMIYYFLPPSTKNALYSHRLSLLGFWSLAFFYPFVGIHHYMYSPIPHWNQTIAVVTSMLLIIPVWAVTVNFFGTVSGRWGSVLGGLDSDSYAAKFLLLGAVYYLIGCFQGSTEALMRIQQLTHFNDFVIAHSHLTVFGAMVLWAVGGLYYAWPRVTGRKLWSSRLASWHLWLTIGGFSVMALGLIGQGFIQGSMLEYGVNFVDTIAELKPWWVVRTLAGATMDIAILLLLINCYKTARYGVPLEKDVYEATRPEDEPLRAVQKQGWLENPSAVALVAGLSFFFLAVFVQGIIPFLSPSTRVTTVEDVVTKKQVQVADYTPVELRGRHVYIREGCWYCHSQYIRPVTGESLRWGPVSQTGEYAYDRPHLMSTRRIGPDLTRVGRKYGDGWHVAHHWEPRNVVPDSIMPRFPWLYEPTKGEAPPQLNDDGKALVAYIQRLGTSIGDWREGFVSTRVSTGMALNPSPETTEELLTLGQSVYERRCIGCHGAKGDGNGPSAVFLNPRPRDFTRGIFKFRSTPDKDSLPTDADLFLTVTHGLWGTAMPTWQEISERERSAVIQYVKTFSNRWQKETVEPPITVPPEPPVTQASLDNGKTIFHGKAICFMCHGPEGKGDGMMAAGLQDVWGHPVRPANFTLPAGAHGGVKLGHDGDHLFKTIMTGIGGTPMPPFQGKLTPQEMWDVAHYVQSLRVEAHVAELAASGLKKSDEEEARSRIWASLSEAARRGQIDKLVAEGPQGNPVTLAKTTGR
;
A
#
# COMPACT_ATOMS: atom_id res chain seq x y z
N MET A 1 -10.76 12.59 -54.50
CA MET A 1 -11.21 13.79 -53.74
C MET A 1 -11.93 13.59 -52.38
N ALA A 2 -12.63 12.49 -52.06
CA ALA A 2 -13.61 12.48 -50.94
C ALA A 2 -13.09 12.42 -49.47
N GLN A 3 -11.89 11.88 -49.18
CA GLN A 3 -11.43 11.71 -47.78
C GLN A 3 -10.63 12.88 -47.20
N GLU A 4 -10.01 13.73 -48.02
CA GLU A 4 -9.15 14.83 -47.52
C GLU A 4 -9.94 15.94 -46.82
N GLY A 5 -11.21 16.13 -47.19
CA GLY A 5 -12.11 17.11 -46.59
C GLY A 5 -12.81 16.67 -45.31
N LEU A 6 -12.65 15.42 -44.87
CA LEU A 6 -13.35 14.85 -43.71
C LEU A 6 -12.72 15.18 -42.36
N VAL A 7 -11.44 15.59 -42.35
CA VAL A 7 -10.66 15.73 -41.11
C VAL A 7 -10.16 17.15 -40.96
N ASN A 8 -10.49 17.79 -39.84
CA ASN A 8 -9.94 19.08 -39.46
C ASN A 8 -8.48 18.93 -39.00
N ARG A 9 -7.56 19.03 -39.96
CA ARG A 9 -6.11 18.90 -39.73
C ARG A 9 -5.58 19.90 -38.68
N PRO A 10 -5.98 21.19 -38.66
CA PRO A 10 -5.57 22.12 -37.60
C PRO A 10 -5.93 21.65 -36.19
N LEU A 11 -7.17 21.19 -35.99
CA LEU A 11 -7.64 20.71 -34.69
C LEU A 11 -6.88 19.45 -34.25
N VAL A 12 -6.77 18.46 -35.14
CA VAL A 12 -6.00 17.23 -34.86
C VAL A 12 -4.55 17.57 -34.52
N ARG A 13 -3.93 18.48 -35.28
CA ARG A 13 -2.56 18.93 -35.03
C ARG A 13 -2.41 19.55 -33.63
N ALA A 14 -3.37 20.35 -33.19
CA ALA A 14 -3.34 20.97 -31.87
C ALA A 14 -3.43 19.93 -30.74
N TRP A 15 -4.33 18.94 -30.87
CA TRP A 15 -4.41 17.82 -29.93
C TRP A 15 -3.12 16.99 -29.89
N LEU A 16 -2.57 16.63 -31.06
CA LEU A 16 -1.34 15.85 -31.14
C LEU A 16 -0.11 16.63 -30.65
N TRP A 17 -0.10 17.97 -30.74
CA TRP A 17 0.94 18.79 -30.11
C TRP A 17 0.91 18.69 -28.59
N TRP A 18 -0.26 18.88 -27.98
CA TRP A 18 -0.41 18.72 -26.53
C TRP A 18 -0.14 17.28 -26.08
N ALA A 19 -0.51 16.30 -26.90
CA ALA A 19 -0.14 14.91 -26.66
C ALA A 19 1.37 14.72 -26.56
N LEU A 20 2.17 15.30 -27.48
CA LEU A 20 3.63 15.26 -27.42
C LEU A 20 4.20 15.95 -26.17
N VAL A 21 3.60 17.07 -25.74
CA VAL A 21 3.97 17.75 -24.49
C VAL A 21 3.77 16.83 -23.29
N TRP A 22 2.58 16.24 -23.13
CA TRP A 22 2.28 15.39 -21.98
C TRP A 22 2.97 14.02 -22.02
N LEU A 23 3.20 13.47 -23.22
CA LEU A 23 4.07 12.30 -23.44
C LEU A 23 5.50 12.56 -22.95
N THR A 24 5.94 13.80 -22.89
CA THR A 24 7.28 14.16 -22.40
C THR A 24 7.27 14.49 -20.91
N VAL A 25 6.34 15.33 -20.45
CA VAL A 25 6.37 15.89 -19.08
C VAL A 25 6.11 14.83 -18.01
N PHE A 26 5.09 13.99 -18.16
CA PHE A 26 4.69 13.07 -17.08
C PHE A 26 5.59 11.83 -16.91
N PRO A 27 6.21 11.29 -17.96
CA PRO A 27 7.28 10.29 -17.81
C PRO A 27 8.51 10.82 -17.06
N ILE A 28 8.91 12.08 -17.30
CA ILE A 28 10.00 12.75 -16.54
C ILE A 28 9.68 12.79 -15.04
N VAL A 29 8.42 13.09 -14.67
CA VAL A 29 7.98 13.02 -13.26
C VAL A 29 8.17 11.59 -12.71
N GLY A 30 7.96 10.56 -13.52
CA GLY A 30 8.23 9.16 -13.17
C GLY A 30 9.70 8.91 -12.83
N VAL A 31 10.64 9.46 -13.60
CA VAL A 31 12.08 9.37 -13.30
C VAL A 31 12.42 10.12 -12.01
N LEU A 32 11.86 11.32 -11.79
CA LEU A 32 12.06 12.08 -10.54
C LEU A 32 11.53 11.33 -9.32
N VAL A 33 10.36 10.68 -9.45
CA VAL A 33 9.80 9.78 -8.44
C VAL A 33 10.70 8.56 -8.24
N SER A 34 11.30 8.03 -9.31
CA SER A 34 12.18 6.88 -9.24
C SER A 34 13.48 7.15 -8.47
N ILE A 35 14.03 8.37 -8.56
CA ILE A 35 15.23 8.77 -7.80
C ILE A 35 15.01 8.64 -6.28
N LYS A 36 13.79 8.93 -5.81
CA LYS A 36 13.47 8.95 -4.37
C LYS A 36 13.61 7.60 -3.68
N PHE A 37 13.68 6.50 -4.43
CA PHE A 37 13.84 5.16 -3.88
C PHE A 37 15.27 4.84 -3.45
N HIS A 38 16.26 5.43 -4.12
CA HIS A 38 17.68 5.26 -3.75
C HIS A 38 18.28 6.54 -3.15
N ASN A 39 17.60 7.67 -3.31
CA ASN A 39 17.92 8.95 -2.68
C ASN A 39 16.64 9.62 -2.13
N PRO A 40 16.15 9.22 -0.94
CA PRO A 40 14.88 9.72 -0.38
C PRO A 40 14.90 11.20 0.00
N GLU A 41 16.08 11.80 0.17
CA GLU A 41 16.24 13.23 0.46
C GLU A 41 16.15 14.11 -0.78
N PHE A 42 16.25 13.53 -1.99
CA PHE A 42 16.14 14.28 -3.25
C PHE A 42 14.81 15.04 -3.33
N LEU A 43 14.87 16.38 -3.21
CA LEU A 43 13.73 17.29 -3.13
C LEU A 43 12.77 16.98 -1.95
N GLY A 44 13.24 16.30 -0.91
CA GLY A 44 12.43 15.80 0.21
C GLY A 44 12.13 16.81 1.32
N SER A 45 12.78 17.98 1.31
CA SER A 45 12.54 19.05 2.29
C SER A 45 11.27 19.86 2.03
N THR A 46 10.67 19.72 0.84
CA THR A 46 9.48 20.46 0.40
C THR A 46 8.30 19.49 0.27
N SER A 47 7.17 19.82 0.89
CA SER A 47 5.99 18.96 0.92
C SER A 47 5.51 18.56 -0.49
N TRP A 48 5.53 19.52 -1.41
CA TRP A 48 5.02 19.37 -2.78
C TRP A 48 5.80 18.34 -3.60
N LEU A 49 7.08 18.16 -3.30
CA LEU A 49 7.98 17.32 -4.09
C LEU A 49 8.29 16.00 -3.39
N THR A 50 7.49 15.60 -2.41
CA THR A 50 7.60 14.27 -1.79
C THR A 50 7.13 13.15 -2.74
N PHE A 51 7.60 11.92 -2.49
CA PHE A 51 7.15 10.75 -3.23
C PHE A 51 5.61 10.62 -3.24
N GLY A 52 4.98 10.75 -2.07
CA GLY A 52 3.54 10.55 -1.91
C GLY A 52 2.69 11.53 -2.72
N ARG A 53 3.16 12.77 -2.91
CA ARG A 53 2.47 13.79 -3.71
C ARG A 53 2.82 13.76 -5.20
N MET A 54 4.04 13.36 -5.55
CA MET A 54 4.48 13.27 -6.96
C MET A 54 4.02 11.98 -7.66
N ARG A 55 3.84 10.87 -6.93
CA ARG A 55 3.35 9.61 -7.50
C ARG A 55 2.02 9.76 -8.26
N PRO A 56 0.95 10.34 -7.69
CA PRO A 56 -0.30 10.50 -8.43
C PRO A 56 -0.18 11.43 -9.65
N VAL A 57 0.74 12.41 -9.63
CA VAL A 57 1.07 13.24 -10.81
C VAL A 57 1.61 12.37 -11.94
N HIS A 58 2.55 11.48 -11.65
CA HIS A 58 3.08 10.55 -12.64
C HIS A 58 2.00 9.59 -13.15
N VAL A 59 1.29 8.90 -12.25
CA VAL A 59 0.31 7.86 -12.63
C VAL A 59 -0.84 8.45 -13.44
N ASN A 60 -1.52 9.46 -12.92
CA ASN A 60 -2.63 10.11 -13.64
C ASN A 60 -2.14 10.86 -14.88
N GLY A 61 -0.96 11.45 -14.82
CA GLY A 61 -0.32 12.13 -15.93
C GLY A 61 0.00 11.22 -17.10
N VAL A 62 0.47 9.99 -16.84
CA VAL A 62 0.71 9.02 -17.92
C VAL A 62 -0.61 8.47 -18.50
N ILE A 63 -1.57 8.14 -17.64
CA ILE A 63 -2.88 7.59 -18.07
C ILE A 63 -3.67 8.63 -18.88
N PHE A 64 -3.92 9.80 -18.30
CA PHE A 64 -4.77 10.83 -18.89
C PHE A 64 -4.00 11.85 -19.72
N GLY A 65 -2.80 12.23 -19.30
CA GLY A 65 -1.97 13.17 -20.05
C GLY A 65 -1.34 12.52 -21.28
N ALA A 66 -0.42 11.58 -21.08
CA ALA A 66 0.35 10.99 -22.16
C ALA A 66 -0.51 10.12 -23.10
N PHE A 67 -1.12 9.06 -22.59
CA PHE A 67 -1.89 8.14 -23.43
C PHE A 67 -3.20 8.76 -23.92
N SER A 68 -4.07 9.21 -23.01
CA SER A 68 -5.43 9.60 -23.38
C SER A 68 -5.47 10.83 -24.30
N THR A 69 -4.63 11.84 -24.08
CA THR A 69 -4.54 12.99 -25.00
C THR A 69 -4.11 12.54 -26.41
N THR A 70 -3.16 11.60 -26.50
CA THR A 70 -2.73 11.04 -27.78
C THR A 70 -3.88 10.28 -28.46
N PHE A 71 -4.57 9.41 -27.72
CA PHE A 71 -5.73 8.67 -28.22
C PHE A 71 -6.82 9.61 -28.72
N LEU A 72 -7.20 10.64 -27.97
CA LEU A 72 -8.24 11.60 -28.35
C LEU A 72 -7.87 12.34 -29.65
N GLY A 73 -6.62 12.81 -29.77
CA GLY A 73 -6.12 13.43 -30.98
C GLY A 73 -6.12 12.49 -32.20
N LEU A 74 -5.72 11.22 -32.00
CA LEU A 74 -5.77 10.21 -33.04
C LEU A 74 -7.21 9.79 -33.40
N ALA A 75 -8.13 9.76 -32.44
CA ALA A 75 -9.55 9.50 -32.68
C ALA A 75 -10.17 10.57 -33.58
N TYR A 76 -9.85 11.85 -33.36
CA TYR A 76 -10.27 12.93 -34.26
C TYR A 76 -9.68 12.78 -35.67
N PHE A 77 -8.57 12.05 -35.83
CA PHE A 77 -8.02 11.71 -37.12
C PHE A 77 -8.76 10.53 -37.78
N TYR A 78 -8.97 9.41 -37.09
CA TYR A 78 -9.49 8.20 -37.75
C TYR A 78 -11.01 8.05 -37.72
N VAL A 79 -11.72 8.60 -36.73
CA VAL A 79 -13.17 8.44 -36.60
C VAL A 79 -13.91 9.03 -37.82
N PRO A 80 -13.63 10.25 -38.29
CA PRO A 80 -14.29 10.80 -39.48
C PRO A 80 -14.03 9.96 -40.74
N ARG A 81 -12.82 9.39 -40.86
CA ARG A 81 -12.42 8.53 -41.99
C ARG A 81 -13.17 7.21 -41.99
N LEU A 82 -13.31 6.58 -40.84
CA LEU A 82 -14.04 5.31 -40.69
C LEU A 82 -15.55 5.48 -40.82
N CYS A 83 -16.09 6.68 -40.55
CA CYS A 83 -17.51 6.97 -40.69
C CYS A 83 -17.87 7.58 -42.06
N GLY A 84 -16.89 8.05 -42.83
CA GLY A 84 -17.11 8.72 -44.12
C GLY A 84 -17.73 10.12 -44.02
N VAL A 85 -17.80 10.69 -42.81
CA VAL A 85 -18.41 11.99 -42.51
C VAL A 85 -17.54 12.78 -41.55
N ARG A 86 -17.65 14.11 -41.57
CA ARG A 86 -16.98 14.97 -40.59
C ARG A 86 -17.42 14.67 -39.16
N LEU A 87 -16.54 14.94 -38.20
CA LEU A 87 -16.84 14.76 -36.78
C LEU A 87 -18.06 15.61 -36.40
N TYR A 88 -19.00 15.02 -35.67
CA TYR A 88 -20.17 15.72 -35.16
C TYR A 88 -19.75 16.82 -34.18
N LYS A 89 -20.25 18.05 -34.39
CA LYS A 89 -19.92 19.22 -33.57
C LYS A 89 -18.41 19.39 -33.38
N GLU A 90 -17.67 19.30 -34.48
CA GLU A 90 -16.21 19.37 -34.50
C GLU A 90 -15.65 20.64 -33.84
N GLU A 91 -16.40 21.73 -33.88
CA GLU A 91 -16.08 22.99 -33.21
C GLU A 91 -15.87 22.84 -31.69
N TRP A 92 -16.51 21.83 -31.06
CA TRP A 92 -16.31 21.58 -29.63
C TRP A 92 -14.90 21.12 -29.30
N GLY A 93 -14.21 20.50 -30.27
CA GLY A 93 -12.86 19.99 -30.07
C GLY A 93 -11.85 21.04 -29.63
N TRP A 94 -12.08 22.33 -29.95
CA TRP A 94 -11.18 23.42 -29.54
C TRP A 94 -11.32 23.77 -28.07
N TRP A 95 -12.52 23.97 -27.55
CA TRP A 95 -12.69 24.26 -26.13
C TRP A 95 -12.49 23.01 -25.27
N LEU A 96 -12.82 21.81 -25.78
CA LEU A 96 -12.50 20.53 -25.12
C LEU A 96 -11.00 20.35 -24.93
N LEU A 97 -10.18 20.74 -25.92
CA LEU A 97 -8.72 20.72 -25.81
C LEU A 97 -8.23 21.59 -24.64
N TRP A 98 -8.74 22.81 -24.51
CA TRP A 98 -8.32 23.72 -23.44
C TRP A 98 -8.81 23.25 -22.07
N LEU A 99 -10.05 22.78 -21.96
CA LEU A 99 -10.57 22.20 -20.72
C LEU A 99 -9.77 20.94 -20.30
N TRP A 100 -9.40 20.09 -21.25
CA TRP A 100 -8.58 18.91 -20.99
C TRP A 100 -7.19 19.27 -20.47
N ASN A 101 -6.52 20.25 -21.10
CA ASN A 101 -5.22 20.71 -20.65
C ASN A 101 -5.29 21.43 -19.30
N ALA A 102 -6.34 22.22 -19.05
CA ALA A 102 -6.59 22.82 -17.75
C ALA A 102 -6.78 21.74 -16.66
N PHE A 103 -7.55 20.68 -16.96
CA PHE A 103 -7.69 19.53 -16.08
C PHE A 103 -6.34 18.90 -15.74
N LEU A 104 -5.51 18.60 -16.73
CA LEU A 104 -4.21 17.96 -16.51
C LEU A 104 -3.26 18.85 -15.71
N PHE A 105 -3.20 20.14 -16.04
CA PHE A 105 -2.27 21.08 -15.41
C PHE A 105 -2.68 21.40 -13.96
N PHE A 106 -3.90 21.86 -13.74
CA PHE A 106 -4.38 22.21 -12.41
C PHE A 106 -4.61 20.96 -11.54
N GLY A 107 -4.99 19.84 -12.16
CA GLY A 107 -5.07 18.56 -11.50
C GLY A 107 -3.72 18.10 -10.95
N ALA A 108 -2.65 18.19 -11.76
CA ALA A 108 -1.29 17.90 -11.30
C ALA A 108 -0.87 18.81 -10.14
N ILE A 109 -1.15 20.11 -10.22
CA ILE A 109 -0.88 21.05 -9.11
C ILE A 109 -1.65 20.67 -7.85
N SER A 110 -2.91 20.22 -7.97
CA SER A 110 -3.71 19.82 -6.81
C SER A 110 -3.08 18.67 -6.02
N PHE A 111 -2.49 17.68 -6.71
CA PHE A 111 -1.76 16.59 -6.07
C PHE A 111 -0.50 17.09 -5.35
N LEU A 112 0.27 17.99 -5.97
CA LEU A 112 1.44 18.60 -5.32
C LEU A 112 1.04 19.39 -4.06
N MET A 113 -0.13 20.03 -4.06
CA MET A 113 -0.69 20.70 -2.88
C MET A 113 -1.20 19.72 -1.81
N GLY A 114 -1.34 18.43 -2.13
CA GLY A 114 -1.76 17.37 -1.22
C GLY A 114 -3.25 17.01 -1.29
N TYR A 115 -4.00 17.57 -2.25
CA TYR A 115 -5.40 17.16 -2.46
C TYR A 115 -5.41 15.77 -3.10
N ASN A 116 -5.88 14.77 -2.34
CA ASN A 116 -5.90 13.38 -2.75
C ASN A 116 -7.07 12.67 -2.07
N SER A 117 -7.92 12.01 -2.87
CA SER A 117 -9.10 11.30 -2.39
C SER A 117 -8.77 9.97 -1.69
N GLY A 118 -7.55 9.44 -1.83
CA GLY A 118 -7.10 8.17 -1.25
C GLY A 118 -7.51 6.92 -2.02
N LEU A 119 -7.97 7.06 -3.27
CA LEU A 119 -8.30 5.97 -4.19
C LEU A 119 -7.28 5.92 -5.33
N GLU A 120 -6.69 4.76 -5.57
CA GLU A 120 -5.66 4.60 -6.59
C GLU A 120 -6.23 4.74 -8.00
N ALA A 121 -5.60 5.59 -8.83
CA ALA A 121 -6.11 6.04 -10.12
C ALA A 121 -7.47 6.80 -10.04
N GLY A 122 -7.97 7.07 -8.84
CA GLY A 122 -9.17 7.84 -8.51
C GLY A 122 -8.87 9.06 -7.64
N GLU A 123 -7.61 9.50 -7.61
CA GLU A 123 -7.11 10.46 -6.62
C GLU A 123 -7.68 11.87 -6.74
N TYR A 124 -8.17 12.23 -7.93
CA TYR A 124 -8.72 13.56 -8.19
C TYR A 124 -9.92 13.86 -7.27
N GLU A 125 -9.95 15.10 -6.80
CA GLU A 125 -11.09 15.68 -6.08
C GLU A 125 -12.17 16.19 -7.04
N TRP A 126 -13.32 16.57 -6.48
CA TRP A 126 -14.55 16.86 -7.22
C TRP A 126 -14.44 17.84 -8.40
N PRO A 127 -13.67 18.95 -8.39
CA PRO A 127 -13.65 19.87 -9.53
C PRO A 127 -13.01 19.22 -10.76
N PHE A 128 -11.93 18.47 -10.54
CA PHE A 128 -11.18 17.79 -11.60
C PHE A 128 -11.90 16.53 -12.09
N ASN A 129 -12.61 15.85 -11.20
CA ASN A 129 -13.48 14.73 -11.56
C ASN A 129 -14.62 15.16 -12.49
N ILE A 130 -15.28 16.28 -12.18
CA ILE A 130 -16.32 16.85 -13.05
C ILE A 130 -15.73 17.27 -14.39
N LEU A 131 -14.59 17.97 -14.39
CA LEU A 131 -13.97 18.43 -15.63
C LEU A 131 -13.58 17.27 -16.55
N ARG A 132 -12.95 16.22 -15.99
CA ARG A 132 -12.63 14.98 -16.71
C ARG A 132 -13.89 14.31 -17.28
N PHE A 133 -14.94 14.20 -16.47
CA PHE A 133 -16.21 13.60 -16.88
C PHE A 133 -16.89 14.38 -18.01
N VAL A 134 -16.94 15.72 -17.91
CA VAL A 134 -17.55 16.60 -18.92
C VAL A 134 -16.79 16.49 -20.25
N VAL A 135 -15.45 16.55 -20.22
CA VAL A 135 -14.66 16.47 -21.45
C VAL A 135 -14.84 15.11 -22.14
N LEU A 136 -14.67 14.01 -21.42
CA LEU A 136 -14.86 12.67 -21.99
C LEU A 136 -16.31 12.43 -22.41
N GLY A 137 -17.28 12.98 -21.68
CA GLY A 137 -18.70 12.92 -22.01
C GLY A 137 -19.01 13.62 -23.34
N ALA A 138 -18.51 14.84 -23.50
CA ALA A 138 -18.68 15.60 -24.73
C ALA A 138 -17.98 14.94 -25.93
N VAL A 139 -16.76 14.41 -25.77
CA VAL A 139 -16.09 13.63 -26.83
C VAL A 139 -16.90 12.38 -27.18
N THR A 140 -17.45 11.68 -26.18
CA THR A 140 -18.31 10.52 -26.41
C THR A 140 -19.53 10.90 -27.26
N VAL A 141 -20.17 12.03 -26.94
CA VAL A 141 -21.29 12.57 -27.74
C VAL A 141 -20.85 12.91 -29.17
N GLN A 142 -19.67 13.49 -29.37
CA GLN A 142 -19.12 13.74 -30.72
C GLN A 142 -18.93 12.45 -31.50
N VAL A 143 -18.31 11.43 -30.91
CA VAL A 143 -18.04 10.16 -31.59
C VAL A 143 -19.34 9.43 -31.89
N LEU A 144 -20.26 9.29 -30.93
CA LEU A 144 -21.56 8.65 -31.16
C LEU A 144 -22.40 9.40 -32.20
N GLY A 145 -22.43 10.74 -32.12
CA GLY A 145 -23.05 11.60 -33.13
C GLY A 145 -22.50 11.39 -34.54
N THR A 146 -21.19 11.17 -34.66
CA THR A 146 -20.51 10.87 -35.93
C THR A 146 -20.88 9.48 -36.44
N VAL A 147 -20.89 8.48 -35.56
CA VAL A 147 -21.28 7.09 -35.87
C VAL A 147 -22.73 6.99 -36.34
N TRP A 148 -23.65 7.79 -35.75
CA TRP A 148 -25.04 7.84 -36.17
C TRP A 148 -25.24 8.50 -37.55
N ARG A 149 -24.35 9.40 -37.95
CA ARG A 149 -24.40 10.12 -39.23
C ARG A 149 -23.54 9.46 -40.32
N ARG A 150 -22.92 8.31 -40.03
CA ARG A 150 -21.98 7.66 -40.93
C ARG A 150 -22.62 7.34 -42.29
N THR A 151 -21.82 7.45 -43.33
CA THR A 151 -22.16 6.98 -44.69
C THR A 151 -21.60 5.59 -44.96
N GLU A 152 -20.57 5.18 -44.21
CA GLU A 152 -19.96 3.86 -44.33
C GLU A 152 -20.86 2.74 -43.80
N LYS A 153 -21.16 1.77 -44.69
CA LYS A 153 -22.11 0.68 -44.40
C LYS A 153 -21.56 -0.32 -43.37
N ARG A 154 -20.25 -0.62 -43.43
CA ARG A 154 -19.60 -1.59 -42.55
C ARG A 154 -19.05 -0.90 -41.30
N PHE A 155 -19.38 -1.42 -40.13
CA PHE A 155 -18.87 -0.89 -38.87
C PHE A 155 -17.51 -1.53 -38.57
N TYR A 156 -16.43 -0.79 -38.83
CA TYR A 156 -15.06 -1.32 -38.69
C TYR A 156 -14.69 -1.60 -37.23
N VAL A 157 -13.87 -2.63 -37.00
CA VAL A 157 -13.51 -3.15 -35.66
C VAL A 157 -12.92 -2.07 -34.75
N ALA A 158 -12.04 -1.20 -35.27
CA ALA A 158 -11.47 -0.11 -34.49
C ALA A 158 -12.56 0.80 -33.89
N MET A 159 -13.68 0.98 -34.60
CA MET A 159 -14.80 1.80 -34.11
C MET A 159 -15.54 1.13 -32.95
N TRP A 160 -15.60 -0.21 -32.92
CA TRP A 160 -16.23 -0.96 -31.82
C TRP A 160 -15.48 -0.68 -30.52
N TYR A 161 -14.17 -0.84 -30.56
CA TYR A 161 -13.28 -0.55 -29.45
C TYR A 161 -13.26 0.95 -29.07
N THR A 162 -13.36 1.87 -30.05
CA THR A 162 -13.44 3.31 -29.78
C THR A 162 -14.69 3.68 -29.00
N VAL A 163 -15.85 3.19 -29.44
CA VAL A 163 -17.13 3.43 -28.78
C VAL A 163 -17.14 2.77 -27.39
N ALA A 164 -16.65 1.53 -27.30
CA ALA A 164 -16.56 0.81 -26.03
C ALA A 164 -15.67 1.55 -25.02
N ALA A 165 -14.48 2.01 -25.45
CA ALA A 165 -13.57 2.78 -24.61
C ALA A 165 -14.27 4.00 -24.01
N LEU A 166 -14.90 4.81 -24.85
CA LEU A 166 -15.55 6.06 -24.44
C LEU A 166 -16.75 5.80 -23.51
N VAL A 167 -17.63 4.86 -23.87
CA VAL A 167 -18.86 4.59 -23.11
C VAL A 167 -18.55 3.95 -21.76
N TRP A 168 -17.74 2.88 -21.73
CA TRP A 168 -17.43 2.19 -20.47
C TRP A 168 -16.63 3.06 -19.51
N THR A 169 -15.77 3.94 -20.02
CA THR A 169 -15.04 4.88 -19.18
C THR A 169 -15.97 5.84 -18.46
N LEU A 170 -17.00 6.36 -19.13
CA LEU A 170 -17.98 7.22 -18.45
C LEU A 170 -18.71 6.50 -17.33
N MET A 171 -19.06 5.24 -17.53
CA MET A 171 -19.67 4.41 -16.48
C MET A 171 -18.70 4.19 -15.32
N ASN A 172 -17.44 3.88 -15.63
CA ASN A 172 -16.42 3.70 -14.61
C ASN A 172 -16.14 4.97 -13.81
N LEU A 173 -16.18 6.15 -14.45
CA LEU A 173 -16.03 7.43 -13.77
C LEU A 173 -17.18 7.72 -12.80
N ILE A 174 -18.40 7.21 -13.06
CA ILE A 174 -19.50 7.29 -12.08
C ILE A 174 -19.20 6.40 -10.86
N LEU A 175 -18.72 5.18 -11.10
CA LEU A 175 -18.31 4.26 -10.03
C LEU A 175 -17.21 4.88 -9.14
N GLY A 176 -16.14 5.40 -9.75
CA GLY A 176 -15.02 6.00 -9.03
C GLY A 176 -15.33 7.34 -8.37
N ASN A 177 -15.90 8.27 -9.13
CA ASN A 177 -15.99 9.67 -8.70
C ASN A 177 -17.28 9.99 -7.96
N VAL A 178 -18.29 9.11 -8.01
CA VAL A 178 -19.58 9.33 -7.33
C VAL A 178 -19.81 8.26 -6.27
N VAL A 179 -19.83 6.98 -6.68
CA VAL A 179 -20.19 5.89 -5.78
C VAL A 179 -19.12 5.70 -4.70
N LEU A 180 -17.85 5.51 -5.08
CA LEU A 180 -16.77 5.29 -4.11
C LEU A 180 -16.48 6.52 -3.23
N GLN A 181 -16.63 7.73 -3.75
CA GLN A 181 -16.34 8.96 -3.00
C GLN A 181 -17.49 9.43 -2.10
N TYR A 182 -18.75 9.31 -2.53
CA TYR A 182 -19.88 9.95 -1.85
C TYR A 182 -20.97 9.00 -1.37
N ALA A 183 -20.97 7.72 -1.76
CA ALA A 183 -21.94 6.77 -1.24
C ALA A 183 -21.60 6.38 0.20
N THR A 184 -22.23 7.04 1.17
CA THR A 184 -21.97 6.91 2.61
C THR A 184 -22.32 5.53 3.22
N LYS A 185 -22.65 4.52 2.42
CA LYS A 185 -22.84 3.14 2.87
C LYS A 185 -21.79 2.18 2.32
N VAL A 186 -20.96 2.63 1.39
CA VAL A 186 -19.88 1.83 0.80
C VAL A 186 -18.63 2.02 1.65
N THR A 187 -18.34 1.07 2.54
CA THR A 187 -17.19 1.12 3.45
C THR A 187 -16.36 -0.14 3.41
N GLY A 188 -15.15 -0.05 3.95
CA GLY A 188 -14.29 -1.18 4.23
C GLY A 188 -14.15 -2.14 3.05
N VAL A 189 -14.40 -3.43 3.30
CA VAL A 189 -14.24 -4.50 2.30
C VAL A 189 -15.13 -4.30 1.07
N ASN A 190 -16.32 -3.71 1.22
CA ASN A 190 -17.18 -3.40 0.07
C ASN A 190 -16.61 -2.25 -0.77
N SER A 191 -16.07 -1.22 -0.12
CA SER A 191 -15.33 -0.16 -0.81
C SER A 191 -14.10 -0.73 -1.52
N THR A 192 -13.37 -1.65 -0.89
CA THR A 192 -12.21 -2.33 -1.50
C THR A 192 -12.61 -3.10 -2.77
N ALA A 193 -13.68 -3.89 -2.72
CA ALA A 193 -14.13 -4.69 -3.87
C ALA A 193 -14.52 -3.79 -5.06
N LEU A 194 -15.31 -2.74 -4.81
CA LEU A 194 -15.72 -1.79 -5.85
C LEU A 194 -14.55 -0.97 -6.39
N HIS A 195 -13.57 -0.61 -5.54
CA HIS A 195 -12.36 0.06 -5.98
C HIS A 195 -11.49 -0.87 -6.85
N GLY A 196 -11.42 -2.16 -6.54
CA GLY A 196 -10.76 -3.16 -7.37
C GLY A 196 -11.33 -3.22 -8.78
N LEU A 197 -12.67 -3.15 -8.91
CA LEU A 197 -13.32 -3.00 -10.22
C LEU A 197 -12.91 -1.68 -10.89
N TYR A 198 -13.00 -0.56 -10.18
CA TYR A 198 -12.70 0.76 -10.72
C TYR A 198 -11.28 0.88 -11.29
N ILE A 199 -10.26 0.51 -10.51
CA ILE A 199 -8.85 0.61 -10.91
C ILE A 199 -8.57 -0.29 -12.12
N HIS A 200 -9.13 -1.50 -12.12
CA HIS A 200 -8.93 -2.43 -13.22
C HIS A 200 -9.69 -1.99 -14.49
N TYR A 201 -10.84 -1.35 -14.35
CA TYR A 201 -11.61 -0.81 -15.47
C TYR A 201 -10.91 0.38 -16.15
N ILE A 202 -10.07 1.13 -15.44
CA ILE A 202 -9.21 2.13 -16.09
C ILE A 202 -8.27 1.44 -17.09
N VAL A 203 -7.64 0.33 -16.73
CA VAL A 203 -6.73 -0.36 -17.66
C VAL A 203 -7.51 -1.14 -18.72
N GLY A 204 -8.62 -1.76 -18.32
CA GLY A 204 -9.34 -2.73 -19.11
C GLY A 204 -10.46 -2.26 -19.99
N LEU A 205 -11.17 -1.23 -19.53
CA LEU A 205 -12.34 -0.69 -20.20
C LEU A 205 -12.07 0.69 -20.79
N TRP A 206 -10.98 1.36 -20.37
CA TRP A 206 -10.46 2.56 -21.02
C TRP A 206 -9.21 2.29 -21.87
N LEU A 207 -8.07 2.01 -21.23
CA LEU A 207 -6.77 1.99 -21.93
C LEU A 207 -6.71 0.89 -22.99
N THR A 208 -7.12 -0.34 -22.65
CA THR A 208 -7.02 -1.49 -23.55
C THR A 208 -7.92 -1.34 -24.79
N PRO A 209 -9.22 -1.00 -24.68
CA PRO A 209 -10.06 -0.75 -25.84
C PRO A 209 -9.57 0.45 -26.67
N ALA A 210 -9.16 1.55 -26.03
CA ALA A 210 -8.58 2.70 -26.74
C ALA A 210 -7.31 2.31 -27.51
N GLY A 211 -6.44 1.50 -26.89
CA GLY A 211 -5.23 0.96 -27.50
C GLY A 211 -5.52 0.03 -28.68
N LEU A 212 -6.43 -0.92 -28.49
CA LEU A 212 -6.88 -1.85 -29.53
C LEU A 212 -7.48 -1.09 -30.72
N ALA A 213 -8.28 -0.05 -30.47
CA ALA A 213 -8.81 0.81 -31.53
C ALA A 213 -7.69 1.43 -32.39
N MET A 214 -6.62 1.93 -31.76
CA MET A 214 -5.48 2.50 -32.47
C MET A 214 -4.77 1.45 -33.34
N ILE A 215 -4.39 0.30 -32.79
CA ILE A 215 -3.68 -0.72 -33.59
C ILE A 215 -4.55 -1.31 -34.70
N TYR A 216 -5.85 -1.54 -34.47
CA TYR A 216 -6.77 -2.02 -35.51
C TYR A 216 -6.93 -1.02 -36.67
N TYR A 217 -6.80 0.27 -36.40
CA TYR A 217 -6.86 1.30 -37.44
C TYR A 217 -5.50 1.51 -38.12
N PHE A 218 -4.42 1.70 -37.36
CA PHE A 218 -3.13 2.14 -37.89
C PHE A 218 -2.27 1.01 -38.44
N LEU A 219 -2.39 -0.23 -37.96
CA LEU A 219 -1.52 -1.32 -38.41
C LEU A 219 -1.75 -1.71 -39.88
N PRO A 220 -2.98 -2.00 -40.35
CA PRO A 220 -3.22 -2.38 -41.75
C PRO A 220 -2.70 -1.36 -42.78
N PRO A 221 -2.99 -0.04 -42.66
CA PRO A 221 -2.47 0.92 -43.63
C PRO A 221 -0.97 1.20 -43.48
N SER A 222 -0.38 1.03 -42.28
CA SER A 222 1.08 1.17 -42.09
C SER A 222 1.85 0.03 -42.76
N THR A 223 1.30 -1.18 -42.73
CA THR A 223 1.88 -2.34 -43.43
C THR A 223 1.41 -2.43 -44.88
N LYS A 224 0.44 -1.61 -45.28
CA LYS A 224 -0.26 -1.67 -46.58
C LYS A 224 -0.87 -3.05 -46.84
N ASN A 225 -1.31 -3.74 -45.79
CA ASN A 225 -1.92 -5.06 -45.88
C ASN A 225 -3.37 -5.03 -45.38
N ALA A 226 -4.17 -5.99 -45.82
CA ALA A 226 -5.52 -6.16 -45.28
C ALA A 226 -5.48 -6.76 -43.87
N LEU A 227 -6.50 -6.43 -43.06
CA LEU A 227 -6.68 -7.05 -41.75
C LEU A 227 -6.86 -8.57 -41.91
N TYR A 228 -6.11 -9.35 -41.13
CA TYR A 228 -6.04 -10.80 -41.29
C TYR A 228 -7.37 -11.53 -41.09
N SER A 229 -8.08 -11.28 -39.98
CA SER A 229 -9.34 -11.99 -39.70
C SER A 229 -10.39 -11.13 -38.99
N HIS A 230 -11.51 -10.95 -39.66
CA HIS A 230 -12.70 -10.33 -39.06
C HIS A 230 -13.30 -11.21 -37.95
N ARG A 231 -13.27 -12.55 -38.09
CA ARG A 231 -13.80 -13.48 -37.07
C ARG A 231 -13.00 -13.43 -35.77
N LEU A 232 -11.67 -13.36 -35.86
CA LEU A 232 -10.82 -13.19 -34.68
C LEU A 232 -11.07 -11.83 -34.00
N SER A 233 -11.37 -10.79 -34.78
CA SER A 233 -11.74 -9.48 -34.25
C SER A 233 -13.04 -9.54 -33.43
N LEU A 234 -14.06 -10.25 -33.93
CA LEU A 234 -15.31 -10.51 -33.20
C LEU A 234 -15.06 -11.29 -31.91
N LEU A 235 -14.31 -12.40 -31.98
CA LEU A 235 -13.97 -13.20 -30.82
C LEU A 235 -13.23 -12.36 -29.77
N GLY A 236 -12.21 -11.61 -30.19
CA GLY A 236 -11.41 -10.76 -29.32
C GLY A 236 -12.22 -9.65 -28.66
N PHE A 237 -13.11 -8.98 -29.40
CA PHE A 237 -13.95 -7.92 -28.84
C PHE A 237 -14.93 -8.46 -27.79
N TRP A 238 -15.67 -9.51 -28.13
CA TRP A 238 -16.74 -10.01 -27.28
C TRP A 238 -16.24 -10.77 -26.05
N SER A 239 -15.18 -11.55 -26.18
CA SER A 239 -14.57 -12.21 -25.03
C SER A 239 -13.92 -11.20 -24.08
N LEU A 240 -13.32 -10.12 -24.59
CA LEU A 240 -12.84 -9.01 -23.75
C LEU A 240 -14.01 -8.32 -23.03
N ALA A 241 -15.08 -7.97 -23.76
CA ALA A 241 -16.25 -7.31 -23.17
C ALA A 241 -16.92 -8.15 -22.07
N PHE A 242 -16.86 -9.47 -22.17
CA PHE A 242 -17.47 -10.39 -21.21
C PHE A 242 -16.57 -10.69 -20.00
N PHE A 243 -15.31 -11.09 -20.21
CA PHE A 243 -14.44 -11.55 -19.12
C PHE A 243 -13.82 -10.40 -18.32
N TYR A 244 -13.40 -9.33 -19.00
CA TYR A 244 -12.63 -8.26 -18.35
C TYR A 244 -13.36 -7.57 -17.19
N PRO A 245 -14.69 -7.30 -17.28
CA PRO A 245 -15.42 -6.70 -16.18
C PRO A 245 -15.34 -7.45 -14.83
N PHE A 246 -15.01 -8.75 -14.82
CA PHE A 246 -15.01 -9.58 -13.60
C PHE A 246 -13.64 -9.71 -12.92
N VAL A 247 -12.61 -9.01 -13.39
CA VAL A 247 -11.23 -9.28 -12.96
C VAL A 247 -10.79 -8.45 -11.75
N GLY A 248 -11.44 -7.31 -11.46
CA GLY A 248 -10.88 -6.27 -10.59
C GLY A 248 -10.46 -6.69 -9.17
N ILE A 249 -11.07 -7.72 -8.59
CA ILE A 249 -10.75 -8.20 -7.23
C ILE A 249 -9.37 -8.87 -7.15
N HIS A 250 -8.77 -9.24 -8.27
CA HIS A 250 -7.41 -9.80 -8.30
C HIS A 250 -6.34 -8.85 -7.72
N HIS A 251 -6.66 -7.56 -7.52
CA HIS A 251 -5.81 -6.58 -6.84
C HIS A 251 -5.81 -6.74 -5.30
N TYR A 252 -6.77 -7.48 -4.75
CA TYR A 252 -6.97 -7.65 -3.30
C TYR A 252 -7.04 -9.13 -2.93
N MET A 253 -6.20 -9.94 -3.56
CA MET A 253 -6.13 -11.36 -3.24
C MET A 253 -5.70 -11.60 -1.79
N TYR A 254 -6.23 -12.68 -1.23
CA TYR A 254 -6.13 -13.09 0.17
C TYR A 254 -6.86 -12.17 1.16
N SER A 255 -7.47 -11.07 0.70
CA SER A 255 -8.09 -10.08 1.60
C SER A 255 -9.34 -10.60 2.28
N PRO A 256 -9.90 -9.86 3.25
CA PRO A 256 -11.17 -10.23 3.87
C PRO A 256 -12.38 -10.20 2.89
N ILE A 257 -12.17 -9.87 1.61
CA ILE A 257 -13.18 -10.08 0.56
C ILE A 257 -13.52 -11.57 0.49
N PRO A 258 -14.82 -11.96 0.38
CA PRO A 258 -15.22 -13.37 0.29
C PRO A 258 -14.44 -14.16 -0.76
N HIS A 259 -13.96 -15.36 -0.40
CA HIS A 259 -13.08 -16.17 -1.24
C HIS A 259 -13.70 -16.53 -2.60
N TRP A 260 -15.00 -16.82 -2.65
CA TRP A 260 -15.70 -17.11 -3.91
C TRP A 260 -15.60 -15.94 -4.92
N ASN A 261 -15.60 -14.71 -4.42
CA ASN A 261 -15.53 -13.51 -5.25
C ASN A 261 -14.11 -13.33 -5.82
N GLN A 262 -13.10 -13.61 -5.00
CA GLN A 262 -11.71 -13.71 -5.44
C GLN A 262 -11.54 -14.82 -6.49
N THR A 263 -12.17 -15.99 -6.30
CA THR A 263 -12.10 -17.10 -7.27
C THR A 263 -12.68 -16.71 -8.65
N ILE A 264 -13.79 -15.97 -8.70
CA ILE A 264 -14.34 -15.46 -9.97
C ILE A 264 -13.32 -14.57 -10.67
N ALA A 265 -12.65 -13.68 -9.94
CA ALA A 265 -11.60 -12.84 -10.49
C ALA A 265 -10.46 -13.68 -11.07
N VAL A 266 -9.95 -14.68 -10.33
CA VAL A 266 -8.89 -15.58 -10.83
C VAL A 266 -9.31 -16.30 -12.12
N VAL A 267 -10.50 -16.89 -12.15
CA VAL A 267 -10.98 -17.65 -13.32
C VAL A 267 -11.12 -16.73 -14.53
N THR A 268 -11.71 -15.54 -14.35
CA THR A 268 -11.91 -14.59 -15.45
C THR A 268 -10.60 -13.94 -15.90
N SER A 269 -9.63 -13.72 -15.02
CA SER A 269 -8.27 -13.33 -15.38
C SER A 269 -7.61 -14.35 -16.29
N MET A 270 -7.74 -15.65 -15.96
CA MET A 270 -7.18 -16.70 -16.82
C MET A 270 -7.89 -16.79 -18.17
N LEU A 271 -9.20 -16.55 -18.21
CA LEU A 271 -9.97 -16.56 -19.46
C LEU A 271 -9.67 -15.38 -20.38
N LEU A 272 -9.07 -14.28 -19.87
CA LEU A 272 -8.57 -13.19 -20.71
C LEU A 272 -7.46 -13.60 -21.67
N ILE A 273 -6.86 -14.78 -21.51
CA ILE A 273 -5.94 -15.33 -22.50
C ILE A 273 -6.61 -15.50 -23.88
N ILE A 274 -7.92 -15.77 -23.92
CA ILE A 274 -8.69 -15.96 -25.16
C ILE A 274 -8.72 -14.68 -26.01
N PRO A 275 -9.20 -13.52 -25.51
CA PRO A 275 -9.17 -12.28 -26.29
C PRO A 275 -7.74 -11.87 -26.65
N VAL A 276 -6.77 -12.06 -25.76
CA VAL A 276 -5.37 -11.69 -25.97
C VAL A 276 -4.79 -12.42 -27.17
N TRP A 277 -4.93 -13.75 -27.24
CA TRP A 277 -4.47 -14.51 -28.41
C TRP A 277 -5.25 -14.16 -29.67
N ALA A 278 -6.57 -13.98 -29.58
CA ALA A 278 -7.40 -13.64 -30.74
C ALA A 278 -6.93 -12.33 -31.41
N VAL A 279 -6.69 -11.27 -30.64
CA VAL A 279 -6.22 -9.98 -31.20
C VAL A 279 -4.77 -10.05 -31.66
N THR A 280 -3.90 -10.74 -30.91
CA THR A 280 -2.47 -10.82 -31.21
C THR A 280 -2.18 -11.60 -32.49
N VAL A 281 -2.84 -12.74 -32.68
CA VAL A 281 -2.78 -13.52 -33.94
C VAL A 281 -3.27 -12.67 -35.11
N ASN A 282 -4.31 -11.86 -34.91
CA ASN A 282 -4.83 -10.98 -35.94
C ASN A 282 -3.82 -9.89 -36.33
N PHE A 283 -3.09 -9.32 -35.37
CA PHE A 283 -2.05 -8.32 -35.64
C PHE A 283 -0.86 -8.92 -36.41
N PHE A 284 -0.28 -10.01 -35.92
CA PHE A 284 0.86 -10.64 -36.60
C PHE A 284 0.47 -11.24 -37.95
N GLY A 285 -0.74 -11.82 -38.07
CA GLY A 285 -1.30 -12.27 -39.34
C GLY A 285 -1.44 -11.14 -40.36
N THR A 286 -1.78 -9.92 -39.91
CA THR A 286 -1.91 -8.73 -40.77
C THR A 286 -0.57 -8.31 -41.37
N VAL A 287 0.56 -8.69 -40.77
CA VAL A 287 1.90 -8.36 -41.28
C VAL A 287 2.51 -9.51 -42.10
N SER A 288 1.86 -10.67 -42.11
CA SER A 288 2.33 -11.84 -42.86
C SER A 288 2.60 -11.51 -44.33
N GLY A 289 3.74 -11.95 -44.85
CA GLY A 289 4.23 -11.63 -46.19
C GLY A 289 4.84 -10.24 -46.37
N ARG A 290 4.77 -9.35 -45.37
CA ARG A 290 5.29 -7.96 -45.45
C ARG A 290 6.36 -7.61 -44.42
N TRP A 291 6.82 -8.59 -43.63
CA TRP A 291 7.86 -8.42 -42.61
C TRP A 291 9.13 -7.73 -43.11
N GLY A 292 9.66 -8.14 -44.27
CA GLY A 292 10.86 -7.52 -44.85
C GLY A 292 10.66 -6.04 -45.16
N SER A 293 9.49 -5.66 -45.70
CA SER A 293 9.16 -4.26 -46.01
C SER A 293 8.98 -3.41 -44.75
N VAL A 294 8.39 -3.97 -43.69
CA VAL A 294 8.21 -3.27 -42.42
C VAL A 294 9.54 -3.09 -41.70
N LEU A 295 10.32 -4.16 -41.54
CA LEU A 295 11.57 -4.12 -40.77
C LEU A 295 12.66 -3.31 -41.50
N GLY A 296 12.79 -3.48 -42.82
CA GLY A 296 13.77 -2.77 -43.64
C GLY A 296 13.36 -1.33 -44.01
N GLY A 297 12.08 -0.99 -43.91
CA GLY A 297 11.59 0.33 -44.30
C GLY A 297 12.04 1.46 -43.35
N LEU A 298 12.26 2.64 -43.92
CA LEU A 298 12.77 3.83 -43.22
C LEU A 298 11.79 5.03 -43.26
N ASP A 299 10.59 4.84 -43.80
CA ASP A 299 9.54 5.85 -43.84
C ASP A 299 8.69 5.85 -42.57
N SER A 300 7.81 6.84 -42.45
CA SER A 300 6.91 6.98 -41.31
C SER A 300 6.00 5.78 -41.09
N ASP A 301 5.53 5.16 -42.17
CA ASP A 301 4.58 4.05 -42.12
C ASP A 301 5.28 2.78 -41.60
N SER A 302 6.53 2.55 -42.02
CA SER A 302 7.35 1.47 -41.49
C SER A 302 7.64 1.64 -40.00
N TYR A 303 7.99 2.86 -39.54
CA TYR A 303 8.19 3.12 -38.11
C TYR A 303 6.89 3.01 -37.30
N ALA A 304 5.76 3.46 -37.85
CA ALA A 304 4.45 3.25 -37.24
C ALA A 304 4.19 1.76 -37.02
N ALA A 305 4.38 0.93 -38.05
CA ALA A 305 4.24 -0.52 -37.95
C ALA A 305 5.23 -1.15 -36.94
N LYS A 306 6.50 -0.72 -36.91
CA LYS A 306 7.49 -1.20 -35.93
C LYS A 306 7.05 -0.95 -34.48
N PHE A 307 6.60 0.26 -34.15
CA PHE A 307 6.10 0.57 -32.81
C PHE A 307 4.79 -0.16 -32.48
N LEU A 308 3.88 -0.29 -33.44
CA LEU A 308 2.63 -1.03 -33.26
C LEU A 308 2.89 -2.52 -32.96
N LEU A 309 3.82 -3.14 -33.68
CA LEU A 309 4.20 -4.54 -33.49
C LEU A 309 5.00 -4.75 -32.22
N LEU A 310 5.92 -3.84 -31.89
CA LEU A 310 6.63 -3.87 -30.62
C LEU A 310 5.63 -3.80 -29.45
N GLY A 311 4.64 -2.89 -29.54
CA GLY A 311 3.55 -2.81 -28.58
C GLY A 311 2.72 -4.10 -28.50
N ALA A 312 2.48 -4.78 -29.62
CA ALA A 312 1.79 -6.07 -29.64
C ALA A 312 2.59 -7.20 -28.94
N VAL A 313 3.92 -7.19 -29.05
CA VAL A 313 4.79 -8.13 -28.32
C VAL A 313 4.69 -7.90 -26.82
N TYR A 314 4.87 -6.66 -26.36
CA TYR A 314 4.77 -6.35 -24.93
C TYR A 314 3.35 -6.50 -24.40
N TYR A 315 2.32 -6.26 -25.21
CA TYR A 315 0.94 -6.56 -24.87
C TYR A 315 0.75 -8.05 -24.57
N LEU A 316 1.25 -8.93 -25.44
CA LEU A 316 1.17 -10.37 -25.22
C LEU A 316 1.87 -10.78 -23.92
N ILE A 317 3.09 -10.29 -23.69
CA ILE A 317 3.87 -10.58 -22.47
C ILE A 317 3.13 -10.06 -21.22
N GLY A 318 2.71 -8.79 -21.24
CA GLY A 318 2.05 -8.13 -20.12
C GLY A 318 0.69 -8.76 -19.78
N CYS A 319 -0.11 -9.15 -20.77
CA CYS A 319 -1.38 -9.83 -20.54
C CYS A 319 -1.19 -11.27 -20.07
N PHE A 320 -0.18 -11.99 -20.56
CA PHE A 320 0.16 -13.30 -20.03
C PHE A 320 0.64 -13.22 -18.58
N GLN A 321 1.49 -12.23 -18.27
CA GLN A 321 1.89 -11.93 -16.90
C GLN A 321 0.67 -11.60 -16.03
N GLY A 322 -0.22 -10.70 -16.48
CA GLY A 322 -1.43 -10.32 -15.73
C GLY A 322 -2.37 -11.50 -15.43
N SER A 323 -2.51 -12.42 -16.39
CA SER A 323 -3.33 -13.62 -16.21
C SER A 323 -2.70 -14.57 -15.20
N THR A 324 -1.38 -14.78 -15.29
CA THR A 324 -0.66 -15.72 -14.40
C THR A 324 -0.45 -15.15 -13.00
N GLU A 325 -0.24 -13.84 -12.87
CA GLU A 325 -0.11 -13.21 -11.56
C GLU A 325 -1.42 -13.24 -10.79
N ALA A 326 -2.59 -13.24 -11.43
CA ALA A 326 -3.86 -13.42 -10.72
C ALA A 326 -3.96 -14.77 -9.97
N LEU A 327 -3.17 -15.79 -10.34
CA LEU A 327 -3.17 -17.08 -9.65
C LEU A 327 -2.72 -16.90 -8.19
N MET A 328 -3.50 -17.47 -7.27
CA MET A 328 -3.28 -17.35 -5.83
C MET A 328 -1.83 -17.68 -5.42
N ARG A 329 -1.25 -18.81 -5.87
CA ARG A 329 0.13 -19.19 -5.55
C ARG A 329 1.16 -18.18 -6.05
N ILE A 330 0.96 -17.58 -7.23
CA ILE A 330 1.88 -16.56 -7.75
C ILE A 330 1.74 -15.27 -6.93
N GLN A 331 0.51 -14.83 -6.64
CA GLN A 331 0.24 -13.67 -5.78
C GLN A 331 0.78 -13.80 -4.36
N GLN A 332 0.96 -15.00 -3.81
CA GLN A 332 1.67 -15.13 -2.51
C GLN A 332 3.03 -14.43 -2.55
N LEU A 333 3.74 -14.64 -3.66
CA LEU A 333 5.10 -14.17 -3.88
C LEU A 333 5.16 -12.78 -4.52
N THR A 334 4.30 -12.48 -5.49
CA THR A 334 4.38 -11.27 -6.33
C THR A 334 3.53 -10.10 -5.82
N HIS A 335 2.53 -10.35 -4.96
CA HIS A 335 1.69 -9.26 -4.46
C HIS A 335 2.51 -8.29 -3.62
N PHE A 336 2.15 -7.01 -3.73
CA PHE A 336 2.77 -5.90 -3.01
C PHE A 336 4.23 -5.58 -3.36
N ASN A 337 4.83 -6.17 -4.38
CA ASN A 337 6.21 -5.87 -4.76
C ASN A 337 6.35 -5.34 -6.20
N ASP A 338 7.59 -5.18 -6.64
CA ASP A 338 7.93 -4.55 -7.92
C ASP A 338 7.53 -5.38 -9.15
N PHE A 339 7.11 -6.64 -8.96
CA PHE A 339 6.49 -7.44 -10.02
C PHE A 339 5.18 -6.79 -10.54
N VAL A 340 4.35 -6.26 -9.63
CA VAL A 340 3.12 -5.52 -9.96
C VAL A 340 3.44 -4.21 -10.71
N ILE A 341 4.56 -3.59 -10.36
CA ILE A 341 5.02 -2.37 -11.04
C ILE A 341 5.54 -2.70 -12.44
N ALA A 342 6.22 -3.84 -12.61
CA ALA A 342 6.59 -4.34 -13.94
C ALA A 342 5.35 -4.58 -14.81
N HIS A 343 4.31 -5.24 -14.27
CA HIS A 343 3.05 -5.49 -14.98
C HIS A 343 2.43 -4.18 -15.50
N SER A 344 2.34 -3.19 -14.62
CA SER A 344 1.75 -1.88 -14.92
C SER A 344 2.53 -1.17 -16.03
N HIS A 345 3.87 -1.23 -16.01
CA HIS A 345 4.70 -0.63 -17.06
C HIS A 345 4.61 -1.42 -18.39
N LEU A 346 4.58 -2.75 -18.35
CA LEU A 346 4.37 -3.65 -19.51
C LEU A 346 3.08 -3.35 -20.24
N THR A 347 1.99 -3.21 -19.50
CA THR A 347 0.69 -2.94 -20.10
C THR A 347 0.56 -1.49 -20.54
N VAL A 348 0.88 -0.50 -19.69
CA VAL A 348 0.65 0.91 -20.01
C VAL A 348 1.70 1.47 -20.98
N PHE A 349 2.99 1.43 -20.62
CA PHE A 349 4.02 1.95 -21.53
C PHE A 349 4.26 0.96 -22.67
N GLY A 350 4.55 -0.29 -22.32
CA GLY A 350 4.98 -1.32 -23.27
C GLY A 350 3.97 -1.60 -24.38
N ALA A 351 2.67 -1.54 -24.10
CA ALA A 351 1.63 -1.72 -25.12
C ALA A 351 0.92 -0.39 -25.48
N MET A 352 0.21 0.21 -24.52
CA MET A 352 -0.75 1.29 -24.82
C MET A 352 -0.06 2.55 -25.36
N VAL A 353 1.01 3.02 -24.70
CA VAL A 353 1.77 4.19 -25.15
C VAL A 353 2.50 3.90 -26.46
N LEU A 354 3.09 2.71 -26.65
CA LEU A 354 3.72 2.37 -27.93
C LEU A 354 2.73 2.32 -29.09
N TRP A 355 1.49 1.88 -28.87
CA TRP A 355 0.44 1.97 -29.89
C TRP A 355 0.05 3.42 -30.21
N ALA A 356 -0.01 4.27 -29.19
CA ALA A 356 -0.24 5.71 -29.37
C ALA A 356 0.92 6.37 -30.17
N VAL A 357 2.16 6.02 -29.85
CA VAL A 357 3.37 6.44 -30.58
C VAL A 357 3.37 5.95 -32.03
N GLY A 358 2.98 4.70 -32.28
CA GLY A 358 2.83 4.16 -33.63
C GLY A 358 1.78 4.93 -34.44
N GLY A 359 0.63 5.24 -33.82
CA GLY A 359 -0.39 6.10 -34.40
C GLY A 359 0.11 7.52 -34.69
N LEU A 360 0.93 8.10 -33.81
CA LEU A 360 1.59 9.40 -34.04
C LEU A 360 2.51 9.36 -35.27
N TYR A 361 3.37 8.34 -35.40
CA TYR A 361 4.25 8.20 -36.56
C TYR A 361 3.48 8.12 -37.86
N TYR A 362 2.30 7.48 -37.87
CA TYR A 362 1.44 7.40 -39.05
C TYR A 362 0.71 8.72 -39.34
N ALA A 363 0.07 9.30 -38.32
CA ALA A 363 -0.83 10.44 -38.47
C ALA A 363 -0.09 11.77 -38.64
N TRP A 364 1.04 11.96 -37.96
CA TRP A 364 1.74 13.25 -37.91
C TRP A 364 2.21 13.77 -39.29
N PRO A 365 2.86 12.95 -40.15
CA PRO A 365 3.21 13.37 -41.51
C PRO A 365 1.99 13.78 -42.34
N ARG A 366 0.87 13.05 -42.21
CA ARG A 366 -0.38 13.27 -42.96
C ARG A 366 -1.12 14.52 -42.52
N VAL A 367 -1.09 14.84 -41.23
CA VAL A 367 -1.70 16.04 -40.66
C VAL A 367 -0.87 17.28 -40.99
N THR A 368 0.46 17.17 -40.99
CA THR A 368 1.38 18.27 -41.33
C THR A 368 1.61 18.44 -42.83
N GLY A 369 1.24 17.45 -43.65
CA GLY A 369 1.47 17.46 -45.09
C GLY A 369 2.94 17.32 -45.48
N ARG A 370 3.77 16.72 -44.61
CA ARG A 370 5.24 16.68 -44.76
C ARG A 370 5.79 15.30 -44.45
N LYS A 371 6.80 14.85 -45.21
CA LYS A 371 7.54 13.61 -44.97
C LYS A 371 8.25 13.67 -43.60
N LEU A 372 8.42 12.52 -42.95
CA LEU A 372 9.14 12.43 -41.66
C LEU A 372 10.56 13.01 -41.80
N TRP A 373 11.01 13.79 -40.82
CA TRP A 373 12.24 14.59 -40.97
C TRP A 373 13.50 13.74 -40.89
N SER A 374 13.56 12.78 -39.95
CA SER A 374 14.71 11.89 -39.83
C SER A 374 14.31 10.46 -39.47
N SER A 375 14.63 9.52 -40.36
CA SER A 375 14.56 8.08 -40.09
C SER A 375 15.59 7.66 -39.04
N ARG A 376 16.78 8.28 -39.01
CA ARG A 376 17.81 8.00 -38.01
C ARG A 376 17.34 8.31 -36.60
N LEU A 377 16.64 9.43 -36.38
CA LEU A 377 16.04 9.74 -35.07
C LEU A 377 14.94 8.75 -34.70
N ALA A 378 14.10 8.35 -35.66
CA ALA A 378 13.07 7.34 -35.41
C ALA A 378 13.67 5.96 -35.08
N SER A 379 14.81 5.61 -35.70
CA SER A 379 15.58 4.40 -35.37
C SER A 379 16.11 4.45 -33.94
N TRP A 380 16.76 5.55 -33.54
CA TRP A 380 17.25 5.71 -32.17
C TRP A 380 16.12 5.71 -31.14
N HIS A 381 15.00 6.39 -31.44
CA HIS A 381 13.81 6.31 -30.59
C HIS A 381 13.36 4.86 -30.38
N LEU A 382 13.29 4.06 -31.45
CA LEU A 382 12.90 2.64 -31.36
C LEU A 382 13.91 1.83 -30.52
N TRP A 383 15.21 1.95 -30.79
CA TRP A 383 16.22 1.15 -30.09
C TRP A 383 16.39 1.54 -28.62
N LEU A 384 16.33 2.83 -28.30
CA LEU A 384 16.34 3.29 -26.90
C LEU A 384 15.09 2.85 -26.15
N THR A 385 13.94 2.82 -26.83
CA THR A 385 12.70 2.26 -26.27
C THR A 385 12.88 0.77 -25.97
N ILE A 386 13.35 -0.04 -26.93
CA ILE A 386 13.57 -1.48 -26.73
C ILE A 386 14.56 -1.73 -25.59
N GLY A 387 15.73 -1.09 -25.62
CA GLY A 387 16.79 -1.29 -24.63
C GLY A 387 16.37 -0.81 -23.24
N GLY A 388 15.97 0.46 -23.12
CA GLY A 388 15.57 1.06 -21.84
C GLY A 388 14.38 0.32 -21.22
N PHE A 389 13.34 0.07 -22.00
CA PHE A 389 12.14 -0.58 -21.48
C PHE A 389 12.36 -2.05 -21.11
N SER A 390 13.12 -2.82 -21.91
CA SER A 390 13.39 -4.23 -21.59
C SER A 390 14.23 -4.36 -20.32
N VAL A 391 15.23 -3.49 -20.13
CA VAL A 391 16.02 -3.43 -18.89
C VAL A 391 15.13 -3.12 -17.69
N MET A 392 14.22 -2.14 -17.82
CA MET A 392 13.27 -1.82 -16.76
C MET A 392 12.35 -3.00 -16.44
N ALA A 393 11.71 -3.60 -17.46
CA ALA A 393 10.73 -4.66 -17.28
C ALA A 393 11.36 -5.92 -16.65
N LEU A 394 12.49 -6.39 -17.19
CA LEU A 394 13.19 -7.56 -16.65
C LEU A 394 13.76 -7.29 -15.26
N GLY A 395 14.32 -6.10 -15.03
CA GLY A 395 14.83 -5.70 -13.73
C GLY A 395 13.75 -5.72 -12.66
N LEU A 396 12.56 -5.17 -12.93
CA LEU A 396 11.45 -5.14 -11.98
C LEU A 396 10.83 -6.52 -11.74
N ILE A 397 10.72 -7.36 -12.79
CA ILE A 397 10.28 -8.75 -12.65
C ILE A 397 11.22 -9.53 -11.72
N GLY A 398 12.53 -9.47 -11.98
CA GLY A 398 13.53 -10.15 -11.16
C GLY A 398 13.54 -9.63 -9.72
N GLN A 399 13.49 -8.30 -9.57
CA GLN A 399 13.42 -7.63 -8.28
C GLN A 399 12.19 -8.06 -7.46
N GLY A 400 11.01 -8.17 -8.10
CA GLY A 400 9.79 -8.63 -7.45
C GLY A 400 9.91 -10.05 -6.91
N PHE A 401 10.49 -10.97 -7.68
CA PHE A 401 10.74 -12.34 -7.22
C PHE A 401 11.76 -12.41 -6.09
N ILE A 402 12.82 -11.60 -6.13
CA ILE A 402 13.83 -11.52 -5.06
C ILE A 402 13.16 -11.08 -3.76
N GLN A 403 12.45 -9.95 -3.77
CA GLN A 403 11.77 -9.45 -2.57
C GLN A 403 10.76 -10.47 -2.04
N GLY A 404 9.92 -11.03 -2.92
CA GLY A 404 8.94 -12.05 -2.53
C GLY A 404 9.60 -13.26 -1.86
N SER A 405 10.69 -13.77 -2.44
CA SER A 405 11.38 -14.96 -1.93
C SER A 405 12.03 -14.70 -0.58
N MET A 406 12.69 -13.55 -0.42
CA MET A 406 13.24 -13.13 0.88
C MET A 406 12.17 -13.11 1.96
N LEU A 407 10.98 -12.57 1.65
CA LEU A 407 9.87 -12.52 2.60
C LEU A 407 9.28 -13.90 2.89
N GLU A 408 9.22 -14.82 1.92
CA GLU A 408 8.80 -16.21 2.13
C GLU A 408 9.77 -16.97 3.04
N TYR A 409 11.09 -16.70 2.94
CA TYR A 409 12.13 -17.25 3.82
C TYR A 409 12.24 -16.57 5.19
N GLY A 410 11.35 -15.62 5.51
CA GLY A 410 11.29 -14.99 6.84
C GLY A 410 12.29 -13.86 7.05
N VAL A 411 12.94 -13.34 6.01
CA VAL A 411 13.84 -12.18 6.12
C VAL A 411 13.06 -10.94 6.60
N ASN A 412 13.73 -10.10 7.38
CA ASN A 412 13.17 -8.83 7.84
C ASN A 412 12.89 -7.90 6.64
N PHE A 413 11.75 -7.23 6.67
CA PHE A 413 11.30 -6.34 5.59
C PHE A 413 12.31 -5.26 5.24
N VAL A 414 12.96 -4.62 6.22
CA VAL A 414 13.91 -3.52 5.97
C VAL A 414 15.16 -4.02 5.23
N ASP A 415 15.59 -5.26 5.49
CA ASP A 415 16.71 -5.87 4.78
C ASP A 415 16.36 -6.11 3.31
N THR A 416 15.09 -6.46 3.02
CA THR A 416 14.63 -6.51 1.63
C THR A 416 14.75 -5.14 0.97
N ILE A 417 14.34 -4.04 1.63
CA ILE A 417 14.44 -2.70 1.05
C ILE A 417 15.88 -2.31 0.74
N ALA A 418 16.84 -2.65 1.62
CA ALA A 418 18.25 -2.42 1.37
C ALA A 418 18.75 -3.15 0.11
N GLU A 419 18.35 -4.42 -0.06
CA GLU A 419 18.68 -5.24 -1.23
C GLU A 419 18.11 -4.67 -2.54
N LEU A 420 16.96 -4.01 -2.49
CA LEU A 420 16.30 -3.46 -3.69
C LEU A 420 16.89 -2.12 -4.19
N LYS A 421 17.67 -1.41 -3.36
CA LYS A 421 18.20 -0.07 -3.72
C LYS A 421 18.97 -0.04 -5.06
N PRO A 422 19.92 -0.97 -5.34
CA PRO A 422 20.64 -0.98 -6.62
C PRO A 422 19.73 -1.21 -7.82
N TRP A 423 18.69 -2.03 -7.68
CA TRP A 423 17.71 -2.31 -8.73
C TRP A 423 16.90 -1.06 -9.09
N TRP A 424 16.56 -0.22 -8.10
CA TRP A 424 15.90 1.06 -8.35
C TRP A 424 16.80 2.09 -9.06
N VAL A 425 18.12 2.00 -8.90
CA VAL A 425 19.06 2.80 -9.72
C VAL A 425 18.97 2.36 -11.18
N VAL A 426 19.04 1.06 -11.45
CA VAL A 426 18.88 0.50 -12.80
C VAL A 426 17.55 0.94 -13.42
N ARG A 427 16.45 0.85 -12.65
CA ARG A 427 15.13 1.34 -13.08
C ARG A 427 15.15 2.82 -13.45
N THR A 428 15.83 3.65 -12.67
CA THR A 428 15.94 5.09 -12.92
C THR A 428 16.68 5.38 -14.22
N LEU A 429 17.81 4.70 -14.47
CA LEU A 429 18.60 4.84 -15.70
C LEU A 429 17.83 4.34 -16.93
N ALA A 430 17.12 3.22 -16.78
CA ALA A 430 16.25 2.67 -17.81
C ALA A 430 15.10 3.63 -18.16
N GLY A 431 14.45 4.22 -17.15
CA GLY A 431 13.40 5.23 -17.34
C GLY A 431 13.92 6.50 -18.02
N ALA A 432 15.09 7.01 -17.61
CA ALA A 432 15.72 8.16 -18.26
C ALA A 432 16.05 7.87 -19.73
N THR A 433 16.46 6.64 -20.05
CA THR A 433 16.68 6.20 -21.44
C THR A 433 15.39 6.23 -22.27
N MET A 434 14.27 5.80 -21.68
CA MET A 434 12.95 5.88 -22.31
C MET A 434 12.51 7.34 -22.54
N ASP A 435 12.75 8.23 -21.57
CA ASP A 435 12.43 9.65 -21.69
C ASP A 435 13.25 10.32 -22.81
N ILE A 436 14.55 9.99 -22.92
CA ILE A 436 15.38 10.41 -24.05
C ILE A 436 14.78 9.93 -25.37
N ALA A 437 14.30 8.68 -25.42
CA ALA A 437 13.65 8.12 -26.59
C ALA A 437 12.40 8.96 -27.01
N ILE A 438 11.54 9.32 -26.05
CA ILE A 438 10.37 10.18 -26.30
C ILE A 438 10.78 11.62 -26.69
N LEU A 439 11.85 12.16 -26.13
CA LEU A 439 12.39 13.46 -26.58
C LEU A 439 12.83 13.42 -28.05
N LEU A 440 13.39 12.31 -28.52
CA LEU A 440 13.71 12.14 -29.94
C LEU A 440 12.45 12.13 -30.81
N LEU A 441 11.34 11.53 -30.35
CA LEU A 441 10.04 11.61 -31.02
C LEU A 441 9.57 13.08 -31.13
N LEU A 442 9.57 13.81 -30.01
CA LEU A 442 9.17 15.22 -29.97
C LEU A 442 9.99 16.06 -30.95
N ILE A 443 11.32 15.92 -30.93
CA ILE A 443 12.23 16.64 -31.83
C ILE A 443 11.94 16.29 -33.28
N ASN A 444 11.74 15.01 -33.60
CA ASN A 444 11.47 14.56 -34.97
C ASN A 444 10.13 15.09 -35.46
N CYS A 445 9.07 15.00 -34.66
CA CYS A 445 7.76 15.57 -34.96
C CYS A 445 7.83 17.09 -35.16
N TYR A 446 8.54 17.81 -34.29
CA TYR A 446 8.71 19.26 -34.43
C TYR A 446 9.45 19.63 -35.72
N LYS A 447 10.56 18.95 -36.01
CA LYS A 447 11.31 19.20 -37.24
C LYS A 447 10.54 18.79 -38.48
N THR A 448 9.73 17.73 -38.46
CA THR A 448 8.80 17.40 -39.55
C THR A 448 7.82 18.53 -39.79
N ALA A 449 7.19 19.03 -38.72
CA ALA A 449 6.19 20.08 -38.82
C ALA A 449 6.74 21.41 -39.33
N ARG A 450 8.03 21.71 -39.10
CA ARG A 450 8.66 23.00 -39.46
C ARG A 450 9.54 22.93 -40.72
N TYR A 451 10.31 21.87 -40.87
CA TYR A 451 11.37 21.71 -41.89
C TYR A 451 11.21 20.45 -42.75
N GLY A 452 10.16 19.63 -42.54
CA GLY A 452 9.93 18.43 -43.34
C GLY A 452 9.64 18.77 -44.80
N VAL A 453 10.14 17.93 -45.71
CA VAL A 453 9.85 18.05 -47.15
C VAL A 453 8.35 17.87 -47.35
N PRO A 454 7.65 18.77 -48.08
CA PRO A 454 6.25 18.58 -48.42
C PRO A 454 6.00 17.20 -49.02
N LEU A 455 4.91 16.55 -48.62
CA LEU A 455 4.45 15.35 -49.31
C LEU A 455 4.08 15.77 -50.75
N GLU A 456 4.64 15.09 -51.75
CA GLU A 456 4.23 15.28 -53.14
C GLU A 456 2.72 15.05 -53.22
N LYS A 457 2.02 15.94 -53.96
CA LYS A 457 0.62 15.75 -54.33
C LYS A 457 0.52 14.68 -55.43
N ASP A 458 1.06 13.49 -55.21
CA ASP A 458 0.95 12.39 -56.17
C ASP A 458 -0.11 11.39 -55.68
N VAL A 459 -1.24 11.43 -56.38
CA VAL A 459 -2.17 10.34 -56.71
C VAL A 459 -2.23 9.20 -55.67
N TYR A 460 -2.76 9.51 -54.49
CA TYR A 460 -3.55 8.52 -53.74
C TYR A 460 -5.05 8.77 -54.00
N GLU A 461 -5.40 8.91 -55.28
CA GLU A 461 -6.74 8.63 -55.76
C GLU A 461 -6.78 7.14 -56.07
N ALA A 462 -7.04 6.33 -55.04
CA ALA A 462 -7.54 4.99 -55.28
C ALA A 462 -8.91 5.14 -55.95
N THR A 463 -8.91 4.84 -57.24
CA THR A 463 -10.09 4.64 -58.07
C THR A 463 -11.11 3.80 -57.30
N ARG A 464 -12.28 4.40 -57.07
CA ARG A 464 -13.49 3.62 -56.85
C ARG A 464 -13.76 2.90 -58.17
N PRO A 465 -14.03 1.59 -58.21
CA PRO A 465 -14.75 1.04 -59.35
C PRO A 465 -16.07 1.80 -59.42
N GLU A 466 -16.28 2.54 -60.50
CA GLU A 466 -17.57 3.16 -60.80
C GLU A 466 -18.56 2.05 -61.18
N ASP A 467 -19.83 2.33 -60.88
CA ASP A 467 -21.03 1.60 -61.27
C ASP A 467 -21.45 0.35 -60.46
N GLU A 468 -22.03 0.61 -59.28
CA GLU A 468 -23.33 0.02 -58.96
C GLU A 468 -24.24 1.08 -58.30
N PRO A 469 -25.51 1.22 -58.70
CA PRO A 469 -26.42 2.17 -58.10
C PRO A 469 -26.60 1.85 -56.61
N LEU A 470 -26.29 2.82 -55.76
CA LEU A 470 -26.54 2.78 -54.33
C LEU A 470 -28.04 2.55 -54.09
N ARG A 471 -28.46 1.30 -53.91
CA ARG A 471 -29.77 0.99 -53.34
C ARG A 471 -29.85 1.67 -51.97
N ALA A 472 -30.87 2.51 -51.80
CA ALA A 472 -31.23 3.10 -50.52
C ALA A 472 -31.35 1.98 -49.49
N VAL A 473 -30.49 1.99 -48.47
CA VAL A 473 -30.60 1.03 -47.38
C VAL A 473 -31.80 1.43 -46.56
N GLN A 474 -32.79 0.54 -46.56
CA GLN A 474 -33.95 0.58 -45.67
C GLN A 474 -33.43 0.68 -44.23
N LYS A 475 -33.92 1.67 -43.46
CA LYS A 475 -33.60 1.82 -42.04
C LYS A 475 -33.89 0.49 -41.34
N GLN A 476 -32.85 -0.27 -41.00
CA GLN A 476 -33.01 -1.48 -40.19
C GLN A 476 -33.42 -1.08 -38.77
N GLY A 477 -34.33 -1.87 -38.18
CA GLY A 477 -34.79 -1.69 -36.81
C GLY A 477 -33.63 -1.71 -35.82
N TRP A 478 -33.80 -1.05 -34.67
CA TRP A 478 -32.74 -0.84 -33.67
C TRP A 478 -32.01 -2.13 -33.23
N LEU A 479 -32.69 -3.28 -33.22
CA LEU A 479 -32.15 -4.60 -32.87
C LEU A 479 -31.29 -5.27 -33.96
N GLU A 480 -31.39 -4.83 -35.21
CA GLU A 480 -30.64 -5.39 -36.35
C GLU A 480 -29.33 -4.64 -36.62
N ASN A 481 -29.08 -3.54 -35.91
CA ASN A 481 -27.85 -2.76 -36.06
C ASN A 481 -26.75 -3.34 -35.16
N PRO A 482 -25.66 -3.91 -35.71
CA PRO A 482 -24.58 -4.52 -34.92
C PRO A 482 -23.97 -3.58 -33.88
N SER A 483 -24.00 -2.27 -34.13
CA SER A 483 -23.51 -1.25 -33.18
C SER A 483 -24.43 -1.06 -31.96
N ALA A 484 -25.74 -1.21 -32.11
CA ALA A 484 -26.68 -1.13 -31.00
C ALA A 484 -26.62 -2.39 -30.12
N VAL A 485 -26.52 -3.57 -30.74
CA VAL A 485 -26.34 -4.85 -30.04
C VAL A 485 -25.02 -4.86 -29.27
N ALA A 486 -23.92 -4.38 -29.86
CA ALA A 486 -22.62 -4.22 -29.20
C ALA A 486 -22.69 -3.34 -27.96
N LEU A 487 -23.37 -2.19 -28.07
CA LEU A 487 -23.52 -1.26 -26.97
C LEU A 487 -24.37 -1.86 -25.84
N VAL A 488 -25.54 -2.41 -26.15
CA VAL A 488 -26.44 -2.99 -25.14
C VAL A 488 -25.78 -4.17 -24.42
N ALA A 489 -25.17 -5.11 -25.14
CA ALA A 489 -24.52 -6.25 -24.52
C ALA A 489 -23.28 -5.86 -23.69
N GLY A 490 -22.47 -4.91 -24.17
CA GLY A 490 -21.34 -4.38 -23.40
C GLY A 490 -21.76 -3.66 -22.12
N LEU A 491 -22.85 -2.87 -22.17
CA LEU A 491 -23.46 -2.27 -20.98
C LEU A 491 -23.96 -3.35 -20.02
N SER A 492 -24.64 -4.38 -20.53
CA SER A 492 -25.13 -5.50 -19.73
C SER A 492 -24.00 -6.24 -19.02
N PHE A 493 -22.87 -6.50 -19.67
CA PHE A 493 -21.73 -7.18 -19.02
C PHE A 493 -21.06 -6.32 -17.95
N PHE A 494 -20.92 -5.01 -18.17
CA PHE A 494 -20.46 -4.08 -17.13
C PHE A 494 -21.38 -4.12 -15.90
N PHE A 495 -22.69 -3.94 -16.11
CA PHE A 495 -23.64 -3.95 -15.00
C PHE A 495 -23.73 -5.31 -14.32
N LEU A 496 -23.61 -6.41 -15.08
CA LEU A 496 -23.56 -7.76 -14.54
C LEU A 496 -22.35 -7.94 -13.63
N ALA A 497 -21.17 -7.47 -14.02
CA ALA A 497 -19.97 -7.59 -13.18
C ALA A 497 -20.05 -6.71 -11.93
N VAL A 498 -20.50 -5.46 -12.05
CA VAL A 498 -20.75 -4.59 -10.89
C VAL A 498 -21.80 -5.22 -9.96
N PHE A 499 -22.83 -5.85 -10.52
CA PHE A 499 -23.82 -6.57 -9.73
C PHE A 499 -23.21 -7.77 -9.01
N VAL A 500 -22.50 -8.65 -9.72
CA VAL A 500 -21.97 -9.91 -9.18
C VAL A 500 -20.83 -9.70 -8.20
N GLN A 501 -19.89 -8.79 -8.48
CA GLN A 501 -18.68 -8.61 -7.67
C GLN A 501 -18.69 -7.36 -6.79
N GLY A 502 -19.62 -6.43 -7.03
CA GLY A 502 -19.83 -5.24 -6.20
C GLY A 502 -21.07 -5.35 -5.32
N ILE A 503 -22.24 -5.62 -5.91
CA ILE A 503 -23.53 -5.57 -5.19
C ILE A 503 -23.81 -6.87 -4.42
N ILE A 504 -23.61 -8.07 -4.99
CA ILE A 504 -23.87 -9.34 -4.28
C ILE A 504 -23.03 -9.44 -2.99
N PRO A 505 -21.71 -9.14 -2.98
CA PRO A 505 -20.93 -9.10 -1.75
C PRO A 505 -21.46 -8.05 -0.77
N PHE A 506 -21.91 -6.89 -1.27
CA PHE A 506 -22.53 -5.85 -0.44
C PHE A 506 -23.84 -6.32 0.21
N LEU A 507 -24.59 -7.21 -0.43
CA LEU A 507 -25.78 -7.84 0.16
C LEU A 507 -25.42 -8.91 1.20
N SER A 508 -24.22 -9.49 1.14
CA SER A 508 -23.76 -10.46 2.14
C SER A 508 -23.67 -9.81 3.53
N PRO A 509 -24.24 -10.42 4.58
CA PRO A 509 -24.03 -9.95 5.95
C PRO A 509 -22.56 -9.96 6.36
N SER A 510 -21.77 -10.93 5.86
CA SER A 510 -20.37 -11.11 6.23
C SER A 510 -19.44 -9.97 5.82
N THR A 511 -19.85 -9.08 4.90
CA THR A 511 -19.04 -7.94 4.43
C THR A 511 -19.44 -6.61 5.08
N ARG A 512 -20.53 -6.60 5.86
CA ARG A 512 -21.11 -5.42 6.53
C ARG A 512 -21.04 -5.53 8.05
N VAL A 513 -20.17 -6.41 8.56
CA VAL A 513 -19.97 -6.59 9.98
C VAL A 513 -19.27 -5.36 10.56
N THR A 514 -19.81 -4.83 11.66
CA THR A 514 -19.18 -3.80 12.50
C THR A 514 -18.48 -4.41 13.71
N THR A 515 -18.43 -5.73 13.77
CA THR A 515 -17.80 -6.49 14.84
C THR A 515 -16.54 -7.19 14.35
N VAL A 516 -15.62 -7.41 15.28
CA VAL A 516 -14.43 -8.24 15.08
C VAL A 516 -14.39 -9.32 16.15
N GLU A 517 -13.75 -10.42 15.82
CA GLU A 517 -13.35 -11.41 16.82
C GLU A 517 -12.14 -10.87 17.59
N ASP A 518 -12.29 -10.70 18.90
CA ASP A 518 -11.19 -10.43 19.79
C ASP A 518 -10.20 -11.61 19.80
N VAL A 519 -8.92 -11.34 19.56
CA VAL A 519 -7.94 -12.40 19.33
C VAL A 519 -7.65 -13.20 20.60
N VAL A 520 -7.83 -12.59 21.78
CA VAL A 520 -7.58 -13.20 23.10
C VAL A 520 -8.79 -14.02 23.54
N THR A 521 -9.96 -13.41 23.56
CA THR A 521 -11.20 -14.00 24.11
C THR A 521 -12.00 -14.79 23.09
N LYS A 522 -11.75 -14.64 21.78
CA LYS A 522 -12.53 -15.24 20.69
C LYS A 522 -14.00 -14.82 20.69
N LYS A 523 -14.34 -13.71 21.38
CA LYS A 523 -15.68 -13.14 21.43
C LYS A 523 -15.81 -12.02 20.41
N GLN A 524 -17.04 -11.82 19.94
CA GLN A 524 -17.36 -10.74 19.01
C GLN A 524 -17.55 -9.44 19.78
N VAL A 525 -16.84 -8.38 19.36
CA VAL A 525 -16.94 -7.04 19.95
C VAL A 525 -17.14 -6.00 18.86
N GLN A 526 -17.83 -4.90 19.20
CA GLN A 526 -18.05 -3.79 18.30
C GLN A 526 -16.75 -3.00 18.10
N VAL A 527 -16.49 -2.64 16.84
CA VAL A 527 -15.41 -1.73 16.51
C VAL A 527 -15.89 -0.30 16.76
N ALA A 528 -15.08 0.48 17.48
CA ALA A 528 -15.31 1.91 17.66
C ALA A 528 -14.94 2.69 16.39
N ASP A 529 -15.74 3.70 16.06
CA ASP A 529 -15.43 4.67 15.01
C ASP A 529 -14.21 5.53 15.39
N TYR A 530 -13.65 6.23 14.41
CA TYR A 530 -12.52 7.14 14.60
C TYR A 530 -12.94 8.41 15.36
N THR A 531 -12.11 8.81 16.32
CA THR A 531 -12.24 10.12 16.97
C THR A 531 -11.94 11.27 15.98
N PRO A 532 -12.36 12.52 16.26
CA PRO A 532 -12.07 13.65 15.37
C PRO A 532 -10.56 13.86 15.10
N VAL A 533 -9.71 13.60 16.09
CA VAL A 533 -8.25 13.70 15.94
C VAL A 533 -7.69 12.57 15.09
N GLU A 534 -8.21 11.34 15.22
CA GLU A 534 -7.83 10.21 14.37
C GLU A 534 -8.29 10.40 12.92
N LEU A 535 -9.49 10.94 12.69
CA LEU A 535 -9.97 11.29 11.35
C LEU A 535 -9.08 12.35 10.70
N ARG A 536 -8.72 13.42 11.43
CA ARG A 536 -7.74 14.40 10.94
C ARG A 536 -6.41 13.73 10.61
N GLY A 537 -5.94 12.82 11.45
CA GLY A 537 -4.72 12.05 11.21
C GLY A 537 -4.79 11.18 9.97
N ARG A 538 -5.93 10.52 9.72
CA ARG A 538 -6.19 9.75 8.50
C ARG A 538 -6.14 10.65 7.26
N HIS A 539 -6.70 11.85 7.33
CA HIS A 539 -6.59 12.82 6.23
C HIS A 539 -5.14 13.24 5.96
N VAL A 540 -4.32 13.45 7.00
CA VAL A 540 -2.88 13.72 6.85
C VAL A 540 -2.17 12.51 6.21
N TYR A 541 -2.48 11.29 6.65
CA TYR A 541 -1.93 10.05 6.10
C TYR A 541 -2.22 9.89 4.59
N ILE A 542 -3.43 10.28 4.15
CA ILE A 542 -3.81 10.30 2.73
C ILE A 542 -3.11 11.43 1.97
N ARG A 543 -3.14 12.65 2.52
CA ARG A 543 -2.51 13.87 1.94
C ARG A 543 -1.03 13.67 1.64
N GLU A 544 -0.32 13.04 2.56
CA GLU A 544 1.12 12.78 2.41
C GLU A 544 1.43 11.49 1.63
N GLY A 545 0.41 10.76 1.18
CA GLY A 545 0.55 9.57 0.35
C GLY A 545 1.20 8.37 1.06
N CYS A 546 1.09 8.28 2.39
CA CYS A 546 1.68 7.19 3.17
C CYS A 546 1.18 5.81 2.73
N TRP A 547 -0.08 5.73 2.31
CA TRP A 547 -0.73 4.52 1.82
C TRP A 547 -0.15 3.96 0.51
N TYR A 548 0.59 4.76 -0.27
CA TYR A 548 1.32 4.24 -1.45
C TYR A 548 2.51 3.37 -1.08
N CYS A 549 3.04 3.54 0.14
CA CYS A 549 4.18 2.80 0.65
C CYS A 549 3.76 1.69 1.62
N HIS A 550 2.74 1.99 2.43
CA HIS A 550 2.30 1.19 3.56
C HIS A 550 0.87 0.70 3.34
N SER A 551 0.72 -0.62 3.21
CA SER A 551 -0.60 -1.25 3.25
C SER A 551 -1.17 -1.24 4.67
N GLN A 552 -2.49 -1.38 4.74
CA GLN A 552 -3.22 -1.63 5.99
C GLN A 552 -4.03 -2.92 5.86
N TYR A 553 -3.36 -3.98 5.42
CA TYR A 553 -3.97 -5.29 5.27
C TYR A 553 -2.91 -6.42 5.35
N ILE A 554 -3.03 -7.30 6.36
CA ILE A 554 -2.17 -8.45 6.59
C ILE A 554 -2.79 -9.71 6.00
N ARG A 555 -2.01 -10.42 5.17
CA ARG A 555 -2.46 -11.63 4.48
C ARG A 555 -2.17 -12.90 5.31
N PRO A 556 -2.96 -13.97 5.17
CA PRO A 556 -2.68 -15.29 5.75
C PRO A 556 -1.62 -16.09 4.94
N VAL A 557 -0.60 -15.44 4.40
CA VAL A 557 0.44 -16.08 3.54
C VAL A 557 1.83 -15.51 3.85
N THR A 558 2.89 -16.20 3.37
CA THR A 558 4.29 -15.73 3.40
C THR A 558 4.79 -15.22 4.77
N GLY A 559 4.32 -15.84 5.86
CA GLY A 559 4.72 -15.50 7.21
C GLY A 559 4.34 -14.09 7.67
N GLU A 560 3.42 -13.41 6.97
CA GLU A 560 3.04 -12.03 7.32
C GLU A 560 2.45 -11.94 8.73
N SER A 561 1.73 -12.97 9.18
CA SER A 561 1.17 -13.00 10.53
C SER A 561 2.23 -13.05 11.63
N LEU A 562 3.37 -13.70 11.35
CA LEU A 562 4.54 -13.73 12.24
C LEU A 562 5.29 -12.39 12.20
N ARG A 563 5.33 -11.75 11.02
CA ARG A 563 6.05 -10.48 10.83
C ARG A 563 5.32 -9.27 11.42
N TRP A 564 4.01 -9.20 11.28
CA TRP A 564 3.23 -8.01 11.62
C TRP A 564 2.14 -8.22 12.66
N GLY A 565 1.68 -9.44 12.89
CA GLY A 565 0.62 -9.74 13.86
C GLY A 565 -0.59 -10.45 13.25
N PRO A 566 -1.70 -10.60 13.99
CA PRO A 566 -2.88 -11.33 13.54
C PRO A 566 -3.42 -10.86 12.18
N VAL A 567 -3.88 -11.82 11.37
CA VAL A 567 -4.49 -11.60 10.05
C VAL A 567 -5.65 -10.61 10.14
N SER A 568 -5.82 -9.78 9.12
CA SER A 568 -6.88 -8.78 9.06
C SER A 568 -8.28 -9.41 8.97
N GLN A 569 -9.24 -8.82 9.68
CA GLN A 569 -10.66 -9.20 9.68
C GLN A 569 -11.51 -8.13 8.98
N THR A 570 -12.66 -8.54 8.45
CA THR A 570 -13.58 -7.64 7.74
C THR A 570 -14.04 -6.45 8.59
N GLY A 571 -14.41 -6.69 9.85
CA GLY A 571 -15.00 -5.67 10.71
C GLY A 571 -14.06 -4.53 11.10
N GLU A 572 -12.75 -4.75 10.98
CA GLU A 572 -11.74 -3.71 11.27
C GLU A 572 -11.87 -2.50 10.34
N TYR A 573 -12.44 -2.71 9.15
CA TYR A 573 -12.58 -1.69 8.12
C TYR A 573 -13.99 -1.09 8.08
N ALA A 574 -14.84 -1.36 9.07
CA ALA A 574 -16.25 -0.94 9.05
C ALA A 574 -16.44 0.57 8.79
N TYR A 575 -15.53 1.40 9.30
CA TYR A 575 -15.55 2.86 9.19
C TYR A 575 -14.52 3.43 8.19
N ASP A 576 -13.81 2.56 7.48
CA ASP A 576 -12.79 2.99 6.51
C ASP A 576 -13.41 3.58 5.25
N ARG A 577 -13.08 4.86 5.00
CA ARG A 577 -13.44 5.60 3.78
C ARG A 577 -12.35 6.60 3.38
N PRO A 578 -11.74 6.45 2.18
CA PRO A 578 -11.69 5.20 1.42
C PRO A 578 -10.93 4.12 2.20
N HIS A 579 -11.00 2.87 1.76
CA HIS A 579 -10.09 1.83 2.26
C HIS A 579 -8.62 2.15 1.92
N LEU A 580 -7.66 1.74 2.76
CA LEU A 580 -6.22 2.05 2.59
C LEU A 580 -5.34 0.78 2.46
N MET A 581 -5.87 -0.25 1.80
CA MET A 581 -5.20 -1.55 1.65
C MET A 581 -3.99 -1.52 0.70
N SER A 582 -3.91 -0.52 -0.20
CA SER A 582 -2.85 -0.34 -1.21
C SER A 582 -2.68 -1.54 -2.16
N THR A 583 -1.74 -1.43 -3.12
CA THR A 583 -1.38 -2.47 -4.09
C THR A 583 0.14 -2.74 -4.15
N ARG A 584 0.94 -1.99 -3.38
CA ARG A 584 2.41 -2.14 -3.24
C ARG A 584 2.88 -1.87 -1.80
N ARG A 585 3.98 -2.51 -1.38
CA ARG A 585 4.70 -2.32 -0.12
C ARG A 585 6.18 -2.03 -0.39
N ILE A 586 6.53 -0.78 -0.15
CA ILE A 586 7.92 -0.29 -0.08
C ILE A 586 8.23 0.28 1.31
N GLY A 587 7.22 0.30 2.18
CA GLY A 587 7.32 0.32 3.64
C GLY A 587 6.56 -0.89 4.23
N PRO A 588 6.75 -1.21 5.52
CA PRO A 588 6.05 -2.30 6.19
C PRO A 588 4.54 -2.06 6.23
N ASP A 589 3.76 -3.13 6.40
CA ASP A 589 2.33 -3.02 6.71
C ASP A 589 2.11 -2.34 8.07
N LEU A 590 1.10 -1.47 8.16
CA LEU A 590 0.82 -0.67 9.36
C LEU A 590 -0.46 -1.08 10.10
N THR A 591 -1.18 -2.12 9.67
CA THR A 591 -2.46 -2.54 10.30
C THR A 591 -2.31 -2.88 11.79
N ARG A 592 -1.09 -3.16 12.25
CA ARG A 592 -0.74 -3.59 13.61
C ARG A 592 0.34 -2.72 14.24
N VAL A 593 0.55 -1.51 13.73
CA VAL A 593 1.64 -0.64 14.22
C VAL A 593 1.31 0.05 15.54
N GLY A 594 0.04 0.37 15.80
CA GLY A 594 -0.34 1.11 16.99
C GLY A 594 -0.04 0.34 18.26
N ARG A 595 0.64 0.94 19.24
CA ARG A 595 1.25 0.32 20.43
C ARG A 595 2.50 -0.54 20.18
N LYS A 596 2.95 -0.74 18.93
CA LYS A 596 4.25 -1.40 18.65
C LYS A 596 5.41 -0.46 18.98
N TYR A 597 5.27 0.82 18.64
CA TYR A 597 6.23 1.87 18.96
C TYR A 597 5.56 2.96 19.79
N GLY A 598 6.29 3.57 20.72
CA GLY A 598 5.81 4.74 21.45
C GLY A 598 5.73 5.99 20.57
N ASP A 599 4.95 6.98 20.98
CA ASP A 599 4.74 8.24 20.23
C ASP A 599 6.05 8.94 19.87
N GLY A 600 7.01 8.97 20.80
CA GLY A 600 8.34 9.55 20.58
C GLY A 600 9.12 8.90 19.43
N TRP A 601 8.92 7.59 19.20
CA TRP A 601 9.50 6.90 18.05
C TRP A 601 8.87 7.40 16.75
N HIS A 602 7.55 7.54 16.70
CA HIS A 602 6.86 8.07 15.52
C HIS A 602 7.27 9.52 15.25
N VAL A 603 7.47 10.33 16.29
CA VAL A 603 8.01 11.68 16.17
C VAL A 603 9.41 11.63 15.55
N ALA A 604 10.36 10.90 16.15
CA ALA A 604 11.70 10.77 15.58
C ALA A 604 11.67 10.26 14.12
N HIS A 605 10.82 9.28 13.83
CA HIS A 605 10.65 8.69 12.51
C HIS A 605 10.11 9.69 11.47
N HIS A 606 9.10 10.51 11.79
CA HIS A 606 8.59 11.51 10.84
C HIS A 606 9.57 12.69 10.66
N TRP A 607 10.33 13.03 11.70
CA TRP A 607 11.34 14.09 11.61
C TRP A 607 12.52 13.68 10.74
N GLU A 608 13.11 12.52 11.03
CA GLU A 608 14.28 11.98 10.34
C GLU A 608 14.22 10.43 10.37
N PRO A 609 13.57 9.81 9.37
CA PRO A 609 13.36 8.36 9.35
C PRO A 609 14.65 7.55 9.48
N ARG A 610 15.76 8.05 8.92
CA ARG A 610 17.05 7.36 8.94
C ARG A 610 17.70 7.35 10.34
N ASN A 611 17.29 8.22 11.25
CA ASN A 611 17.78 8.21 12.63
C ASN A 611 17.21 7.07 13.47
N VAL A 612 16.10 6.44 13.05
CA VAL A 612 15.52 5.28 13.75
C VAL A 612 15.61 4.00 12.91
N VAL A 613 15.59 4.13 11.58
CA VAL A 613 15.75 3.02 10.63
C VAL A 613 16.72 3.49 9.53
N PRO A 614 18.04 3.27 9.69
CA PRO A 614 19.06 3.79 8.77
C PRO A 614 18.82 3.49 7.30
N ASP A 615 18.26 2.31 7.00
CA ASP A 615 17.96 1.87 5.64
C ASP A 615 16.64 2.40 5.05
N SER A 616 15.87 3.19 5.82
CA SER A 616 14.57 3.69 5.40
C SER A 616 14.64 4.55 4.14
N ILE A 617 13.74 4.28 3.21
CA ILE A 617 13.50 5.09 2.00
C ILE A 617 12.35 6.09 2.18
N MET A 618 11.83 6.22 3.41
CA MET A 618 10.79 7.19 3.72
C MET A 618 11.36 8.62 3.67
N PRO A 619 10.64 9.58 3.05
CA PRO A 619 11.04 10.98 3.10
C PRO A 619 10.83 11.57 4.50
N ARG A 620 11.44 12.73 4.77
CA ARG A 620 11.18 13.50 6.00
C ARG A 620 9.89 14.29 5.86
N PHE A 621 9.27 14.64 7.00
CA PHE A 621 8.03 15.43 7.04
C PHE A 621 8.17 16.68 7.95
N PRO A 622 9.10 17.61 7.65
CA PRO A 622 9.35 18.78 8.52
C PRO A 622 8.13 19.70 8.70
N TRP A 623 7.18 19.73 7.77
CA TRP A 623 5.94 20.52 7.88
C TRP A 623 4.88 19.92 8.83
N LEU A 624 5.13 18.76 9.42
CA LEU A 624 4.33 18.20 10.52
C LEU A 624 4.82 18.71 11.90
N TYR A 625 5.78 19.63 11.91
CA TYR A 625 6.38 20.20 13.09
C TYR A 625 6.14 21.70 13.14
N GLU A 626 6.14 22.24 14.35
CA GLU A 626 6.21 23.68 14.57
C GLU A 626 7.56 24.22 14.07
N PRO A 627 7.62 25.45 13.54
CA PRO A 627 8.88 26.09 13.20
C PRO A 627 9.82 26.15 14.41
N THR A 628 10.96 25.47 14.33
CA THR A 628 11.92 25.40 15.44
C THR A 628 12.51 26.79 15.73
N LYS A 629 12.45 27.22 17.00
CA LYS A 629 13.15 28.43 17.48
C LYS A 629 14.34 28.01 18.35
N GLY A 630 15.56 28.34 17.93
CA GLY A 630 16.79 28.01 18.67
C GLY A 630 17.13 26.52 18.65
N GLU A 631 17.73 26.02 19.73
CA GLU A 631 18.27 24.65 19.87
C GLU A 631 17.26 23.63 20.42
N ALA A 632 15.99 24.01 20.62
CA ALA A 632 14.98 23.11 21.19
C ALA A 632 14.63 21.95 20.23
N PRO A 633 14.31 20.74 20.74
CA PRO A 633 13.87 19.62 19.91
C PRO A 633 12.58 19.97 19.15
N PRO A 634 12.47 19.61 17.85
CA PRO A 634 11.26 19.82 17.06
C PRO A 634 10.03 19.22 17.73
N GLN A 635 8.94 19.99 17.76
CA GLN A 635 7.65 19.57 18.32
C GLN A 635 6.62 19.41 17.22
N LEU A 636 5.77 18.38 17.32
CA LEU A 636 4.69 18.18 16.34
C LEU A 636 3.68 19.33 16.42
N ASN A 637 3.26 19.80 15.25
CA ASN A 637 2.05 20.62 15.14
C ASN A 637 0.80 19.73 15.25
N ASP A 638 -0.39 20.33 15.13
CA ASP A 638 -1.64 19.60 15.27
C ASP A 638 -1.83 18.47 14.23
N ASP A 639 -1.37 18.67 13.00
CA ASP A 639 -1.43 17.63 11.96
C ASP A 639 -0.48 16.47 12.30
N GLY A 640 0.72 16.78 12.79
CA GLY A 640 1.66 15.78 13.26
C GLY A 640 1.12 14.95 14.42
N LYS A 641 0.51 15.60 15.43
CA LYS A 641 -0.14 14.91 16.56
C LYS A 641 -1.32 14.05 16.10
N ALA A 642 -2.14 14.57 15.20
CA ALA A 642 -3.26 13.84 14.63
C ALA A 642 -2.81 12.59 13.87
N LEU A 643 -1.76 12.70 13.05
CA LEU A 643 -1.18 11.56 12.33
C LEU A 643 -0.70 10.47 13.29
N VAL A 644 0.00 10.84 14.37
CA VAL A 644 0.43 9.88 15.40
C VAL A 644 -0.79 9.21 16.06
N ALA A 645 -1.84 9.96 16.40
CA ALA A 645 -3.07 9.40 16.96
C ALA A 645 -3.72 8.36 16.04
N TYR A 646 -3.83 8.67 14.74
CA TYR A 646 -4.34 7.72 13.73
C TYR A 646 -3.48 6.45 13.65
N ILE A 647 -2.17 6.60 13.58
CA ILE A 647 -1.23 5.46 13.52
C ILE A 647 -1.32 4.61 14.79
N GLN A 648 -1.44 5.23 15.97
CA GLN A 648 -1.60 4.54 17.24
C GLN A 648 -2.94 3.80 17.38
N ARG A 649 -3.97 4.24 16.65
CA ARG A 649 -5.27 3.55 16.60
C ARG A 649 -5.20 2.22 15.83
N LEU A 650 -4.29 2.07 14.87
CA LEU A 650 -4.24 0.89 13.99
C LEU A 650 -3.93 -0.40 14.76
N GLY A 651 -4.82 -1.40 14.65
CA GLY A 651 -4.66 -2.72 15.24
C GLY A 651 -5.03 -2.82 16.72
N THR A 652 -5.71 -1.81 17.26
CA THR A 652 -6.18 -1.78 18.66
C THR A 652 -7.62 -2.25 18.83
N SER A 653 -8.34 -2.51 17.73
CA SER A 653 -9.76 -2.94 17.75
C SER A 653 -9.97 -4.44 18.00
N ILE A 654 -8.91 -5.26 17.96
CA ILE A 654 -9.02 -6.73 18.00
C ILE A 654 -8.56 -7.34 19.33
N GLY A 655 -8.57 -6.53 20.40
CA GLY A 655 -8.13 -6.94 21.73
C GLY A 655 -6.64 -6.78 22.00
N ASP A 656 -6.21 -7.31 23.13
CA ASP A 656 -4.82 -7.27 23.61
C ASP A 656 -3.97 -8.38 23.02
N TRP A 657 -4.06 -8.56 21.70
CA TRP A 657 -3.38 -9.63 20.98
C TRP A 657 -1.86 -9.65 21.18
N ARG A 658 -1.25 -8.53 21.59
CA ARG A 658 0.17 -8.44 21.91
C ARG A 658 0.58 -9.30 23.09
N GLU A 659 -0.26 -9.44 24.11
CA GLU A 659 0.04 -10.28 25.28
C GLU A 659 0.22 -11.76 24.86
N GLY A 660 -0.54 -12.20 23.87
CA GLY A 660 -0.49 -13.57 23.33
C GLY A 660 0.36 -13.76 22.08
N PHE A 661 1.04 -12.73 21.59
CA PHE A 661 1.82 -12.80 20.35
C PHE A 661 3.15 -13.54 20.56
N VAL A 662 3.68 -14.22 19.53
CA VAL A 662 4.85 -15.11 19.63
C VAL A 662 6.06 -14.44 20.31
N SER A 663 6.23 -13.13 20.12
CA SER A 663 7.30 -12.34 20.72
C SER A 663 7.24 -12.25 22.24
N THR A 664 6.26 -12.81 22.93
CA THR A 664 6.09 -12.69 24.39
C THR A 664 6.31 -14.00 25.14
N ARG A 665 6.36 -15.12 24.41
CA ARG A 665 6.39 -16.49 24.97
C ARG A 665 7.70 -17.24 24.69
N VAL A 666 8.78 -16.50 24.47
CA VAL A 666 10.08 -17.12 24.15
C VAL A 666 10.66 -17.74 25.42
N SER A 667 10.78 -19.07 25.45
CA SER A 667 11.55 -19.77 26.48
C SER A 667 13.03 -19.76 26.10
N THR A 668 13.90 -19.49 27.07
CA THR A 668 15.36 -19.53 26.92
C THR A 668 15.82 -20.99 26.93
N GLY A 669 15.36 -21.81 25.99
CA GLY A 669 15.71 -23.22 25.92
C GLY A 669 17.20 -23.45 25.67
N MET A 670 17.89 -22.54 24.99
CA MET A 670 19.29 -22.69 24.54
C MET A 670 19.98 -21.34 24.29
N ALA A 671 19.61 -20.26 24.99
CA ALA A 671 20.23 -18.94 24.78
C ALA A 671 21.61 -18.83 25.48
N LEU A 672 22.62 -19.43 24.82
CA LEU A 672 24.01 -18.97 24.64
C LEU A 672 25.05 -19.26 25.73
N ASN A 673 25.89 -20.27 25.45
CA ASN A 673 27.31 -20.31 25.84
C ASN A 673 28.15 -20.34 24.54
N PRO A 674 28.53 -19.21 23.95
CA PRO A 674 29.47 -19.21 22.82
C PRO A 674 30.86 -19.65 23.32
N SER A 675 31.60 -20.43 22.53
CA SER A 675 32.97 -20.84 22.87
C SER A 675 33.93 -19.64 22.79
N PRO A 676 35.05 -19.63 23.55
CA PRO A 676 36.01 -18.52 23.54
C PRO A 676 36.58 -18.19 22.15
N GLU A 677 36.72 -19.20 21.28
CA GLU A 677 37.25 -19.10 19.90
C GLU A 677 36.32 -18.36 18.92
N THR A 678 35.07 -18.06 19.31
CA THR A 678 34.05 -17.37 18.47
C THR A 678 33.86 -15.88 18.78
N THR A 679 34.69 -15.31 19.65
CA THR A 679 34.46 -13.97 20.24
C THR A 679 34.67 -12.82 19.24
N GLU A 680 35.72 -12.83 18.41
CA GLU A 680 36.02 -11.72 17.48
C GLU A 680 35.00 -11.66 16.32
N GLU A 681 34.61 -12.81 15.76
CA GLU A 681 33.58 -12.91 14.73
C GLU A 681 32.22 -12.44 15.28
N LEU A 682 31.84 -12.86 16.49
CA LEU A 682 30.60 -12.42 17.14
C LEU A 682 30.62 -10.93 17.47
N LEU A 683 31.74 -10.37 17.92
CA LEU A 683 31.85 -8.93 18.17
C LEU A 683 31.74 -8.12 16.88
N THR A 684 32.35 -8.58 15.79
CA THR A 684 32.26 -7.93 14.47
C THR A 684 30.82 -7.95 13.95
N LEU A 685 30.15 -9.10 14.04
CA LEU A 685 28.73 -9.22 13.70
C LEU A 685 27.85 -8.34 14.61
N GLY A 686 28.12 -8.35 15.91
CA GLY A 686 27.39 -7.58 16.91
C GLY A 686 27.51 -6.08 16.71
N GLN A 687 28.70 -5.60 16.34
CA GLN A 687 28.94 -4.21 15.96
C GLN A 687 28.10 -3.82 14.74
N SER A 688 28.13 -4.65 13.68
CA SER A 688 27.33 -4.41 12.47
C SER A 688 25.84 -4.31 12.76
N VAL A 689 25.32 -5.23 13.59
CA VAL A 689 23.91 -5.20 14.04
C VAL A 689 23.62 -3.93 14.85
N TYR A 690 24.51 -3.55 15.78
CA TYR A 690 24.35 -2.34 16.60
C TYR A 690 24.32 -1.07 15.75
N GLU A 691 25.26 -0.90 14.83
CA GLU A 691 25.35 0.24 13.92
C GLU A 691 24.13 0.34 13.00
N ARG A 692 23.57 -0.79 12.58
CA ARG A 692 22.42 -0.80 11.68
C ARG A 692 21.08 -0.61 12.41
N ARG A 693 20.96 -1.01 13.68
CA ARG A 693 19.65 -1.15 14.36
C ARG A 693 19.53 -0.42 15.70
N CYS A 694 20.62 -0.24 16.43
CA CYS A 694 20.59 0.27 17.81
C CYS A 694 21.16 1.70 17.94
N ILE A 695 22.14 2.05 17.11
CA ILE A 695 22.91 3.30 17.22
C ILE A 695 22.04 4.56 17.15
N GLY A 696 20.96 4.54 16.37
CA GLY A 696 20.08 5.68 16.17
C GLY A 696 19.42 6.18 17.47
N CYS A 697 19.18 5.26 18.41
CA CYS A 697 18.65 5.57 19.73
C CYS A 697 19.76 5.60 20.79
N HIS A 698 20.66 4.61 20.81
CA HIS A 698 21.64 4.44 21.89
C HIS A 698 22.96 5.19 21.71
N GLY A 699 23.23 5.72 20.51
CA GLY A 699 24.44 6.47 20.18
C GLY A 699 25.67 5.58 19.90
N ALA A 700 26.66 6.11 19.20
CA ALA A 700 27.88 5.38 18.85
C ALA A 700 28.70 4.94 20.08
N LYS A 701 28.59 5.69 21.19
CA LYS A 701 29.28 5.41 22.45
C LYS A 701 28.48 4.52 23.40
N GLY A 702 27.25 4.11 23.01
CA GLY A 702 26.35 3.38 23.88
C GLY A 702 25.88 4.17 25.11
N ASP A 703 25.97 5.51 25.10
CA ASP A 703 25.68 6.39 26.23
C ASP A 703 24.20 6.83 26.28
N GLY A 704 23.35 6.31 25.39
CA GLY A 704 21.94 6.66 25.31
C GLY A 704 21.66 8.00 24.61
N ASN A 705 22.68 8.66 24.06
CA ASN A 705 22.57 9.97 23.40
C ASN A 705 22.59 9.85 21.87
N GLY A 706 21.86 8.88 21.31
CA GLY A 706 21.66 8.78 19.86
C GLY A 706 20.89 9.97 19.30
N PRO A 707 20.94 10.22 17.97
CA PRO A 707 20.27 11.36 17.34
C PRO A 707 18.75 11.38 17.55
N SER A 708 18.12 10.23 17.77
CA SER A 708 16.69 10.14 18.08
C SER A 708 16.36 10.38 19.54
N ALA A 709 17.32 10.26 20.47
CA ALA A 709 17.09 10.20 21.92
C ALA A 709 16.34 11.41 22.48
N VAL A 710 16.47 12.58 21.85
CA VAL A 710 15.77 13.82 22.24
C VAL A 710 14.25 13.75 22.11
N PHE A 711 13.73 12.84 21.27
CA PHE A 711 12.29 12.64 21.06
C PHE A 711 11.72 11.52 21.95
N LEU A 712 12.58 10.74 22.61
CA LEU A 712 12.18 9.47 23.22
C LEU A 712 11.92 9.64 24.72
N ASN A 713 10.78 9.11 25.15
CA ASN A 713 10.40 9.02 26.55
C ASN A 713 9.90 7.59 26.85
N PRO A 714 10.55 6.82 27.74
CA PRO A 714 11.79 7.14 28.45
C PRO A 714 13.00 7.26 27.52
N ARG A 715 14.07 7.90 27.99
CA ARG A 715 15.33 7.98 27.25
C ARG A 715 15.96 6.60 27.03
N PRO A 716 16.72 6.40 25.93
CA PRO A 716 17.45 5.18 25.68
C PRO A 716 18.46 4.85 26.78
N ARG A 717 18.75 3.56 26.94
CA ARG A 717 19.68 3.08 27.96
C ARG A 717 21.12 3.52 27.66
N ASP A 718 21.74 4.16 28.64
CA ASP A 718 23.20 4.30 28.77
C ASP A 718 23.81 2.97 29.21
N PHE A 719 24.46 2.27 28.28
CA PHE A 719 25.15 0.99 28.47
C PHE A 719 26.49 1.14 29.17
N THR A 720 27.12 2.32 29.17
CA THR A 720 28.45 2.53 29.77
C THR A 720 28.46 2.30 31.28
N ARG A 721 27.31 2.48 31.92
CA ARG A 721 27.06 2.24 33.35
C ARG A 721 26.89 0.77 33.71
N GLY A 722 26.58 -0.10 32.74
CA GLY A 722 26.27 -1.51 32.99
C GLY A 722 25.05 -1.74 33.91
N ILE A 723 24.13 -0.77 34.03
CA ILE A 723 22.91 -0.90 34.85
C ILE A 723 21.73 -1.17 33.91
N PHE A 724 21.06 -2.31 34.08
CA PHE A 724 19.92 -2.73 33.26
C PHE A 724 18.65 -2.84 34.10
N LYS A 725 17.51 -2.43 33.51
CA LYS A 725 16.23 -2.29 34.24
C LYS A 725 15.63 -3.63 34.64
N PHE A 726 15.60 -4.59 33.71
CA PHE A 726 14.97 -5.89 33.90
C PHE A 726 16.03 -6.99 33.86
N ARG A 727 16.05 -7.85 34.87
CA ARG A 727 17.00 -8.96 35.01
C ARG A 727 16.46 -10.01 35.98
N SER A 728 17.08 -11.18 35.93
CA SER A 728 16.79 -12.30 36.84
C SER A 728 17.80 -12.42 37.99
N THR A 729 18.91 -11.68 37.97
CA THR A 729 19.94 -11.73 39.02
C THR A 729 19.52 -10.99 40.30
N PRO A 730 19.98 -11.44 41.48
CA PRO A 730 19.66 -10.81 42.78
C PRO A 730 20.23 -9.40 42.86
N ASP A 731 19.68 -8.58 43.76
CA ASP A 731 20.03 -7.17 43.97
C ASP A 731 19.72 -6.23 42.80
N LYS A 732 19.44 -4.96 43.12
CA LYS A 732 18.82 -3.98 42.22
C LYS A 732 19.65 -3.54 41.01
N ASP A 733 20.98 -3.60 41.09
CA ASP A 733 21.87 -3.06 40.06
C ASP A 733 22.98 -4.06 39.66
N SER A 734 22.77 -5.34 39.98
CA SER A 734 23.61 -6.45 39.51
C SER A 734 23.60 -6.58 38.00
N LEU A 735 24.64 -7.22 37.45
CA LEU A 735 24.72 -7.49 36.03
C LEU A 735 23.62 -8.47 35.61
N PRO A 736 22.92 -8.24 34.48
CA PRO A 736 21.97 -9.20 33.94
C PRO A 736 22.69 -10.40 33.33
N THR A 737 21.97 -11.51 33.18
CA THR A 737 22.45 -12.63 32.38
C THR A 737 22.33 -12.34 30.87
N ASP A 738 23.05 -13.10 30.04
CA ASP A 738 22.89 -13.03 28.58
C ASP A 738 21.45 -13.39 28.16
N ALA A 739 20.79 -14.28 28.91
CA ALA A 739 19.38 -14.62 28.73
C ALA A 739 18.44 -13.43 28.99
N ASP A 740 18.69 -12.63 30.03
CA ASP A 740 17.90 -11.42 30.33
C ASP A 740 18.01 -10.38 29.20
N LEU A 741 19.24 -10.16 28.70
CA LEU A 741 19.50 -9.26 27.59
C LEU A 741 18.87 -9.79 26.29
N PHE A 742 18.93 -11.10 26.06
CA PHE A 742 18.32 -11.74 24.90
C PHE A 742 16.80 -11.58 24.90
N LEU A 743 16.13 -11.79 26.04
CA LEU A 743 14.70 -11.55 26.18
C LEU A 743 14.36 -10.07 25.94
N THR A 744 15.15 -9.16 26.52
CA THR A 744 14.93 -7.71 26.33
C THR A 744 15.05 -7.29 24.86
N VAL A 745 16.06 -7.76 24.13
CA VAL A 745 16.23 -7.46 22.70
C VAL A 745 15.12 -8.12 21.88
N THR A 746 14.75 -9.35 22.20
CA THR A 746 13.71 -10.09 21.48
C THR A 746 12.33 -9.44 21.64
N HIS A 747 11.95 -9.09 22.87
CA HIS A 747 10.64 -8.54 23.19
C HIS A 747 10.55 -7.04 22.90
N GLY A 748 11.69 -6.33 22.96
CA GLY A 748 11.72 -4.88 23.09
C GLY A 748 11.23 -4.42 24.46
N LEU A 749 10.93 -3.12 24.59
CA LEU A 749 10.32 -2.56 25.79
C LEU A 749 9.02 -1.86 25.43
N TRP A 750 7.90 -2.44 25.86
CA TRP A 750 6.58 -2.01 25.41
C TRP A 750 6.18 -0.63 25.93
N GLY A 751 5.45 0.12 25.10
CA GLY A 751 5.10 1.50 25.38
C GLY A 751 6.33 2.41 25.49
N THR A 752 7.43 2.03 24.84
CA THR A 752 8.63 2.85 24.64
C THR A 752 9.02 2.85 23.16
N ALA A 753 10.13 3.50 22.82
CA ALA A 753 10.66 3.51 21.46
C ALA A 753 11.52 2.28 21.10
N MET A 754 11.77 1.35 22.03
CA MET A 754 12.56 0.14 21.78
C MET A 754 11.65 -0.97 21.22
N PRO A 755 11.73 -1.29 19.91
CA PRO A 755 10.90 -2.33 19.33
C PRO A 755 11.36 -3.74 19.69
N THR A 756 10.50 -4.70 19.37
CA THR A 756 10.89 -6.10 19.24
C THR A 756 11.88 -6.29 18.09
N TRP A 757 12.86 -7.18 18.28
CA TRP A 757 13.84 -7.60 17.27
C TRP A 757 13.80 -9.11 17.03
N GLN A 758 12.64 -9.74 17.19
CA GLN A 758 12.48 -11.18 16.97
C GLN A 758 12.73 -11.60 15.51
N GLU A 759 12.60 -10.66 14.58
CA GLU A 759 12.73 -10.89 13.14
C GLU A 759 14.18 -10.97 12.64
N ILE A 760 15.16 -10.73 13.51
CA ILE A 760 16.56 -11.03 13.24
C ILE A 760 16.98 -12.33 13.93
N SER A 761 18.00 -12.99 13.38
CA SER A 761 18.39 -14.33 13.83
C SER A 761 18.81 -14.35 15.30
N GLU A 762 18.66 -15.50 15.95
CA GLU A 762 19.15 -15.67 17.32
C GLU A 762 20.64 -15.37 17.41
N ARG A 763 21.43 -15.78 16.41
CA ARG A 763 22.87 -15.46 16.30
C ARG A 763 23.14 -13.96 16.29
N GLU A 764 22.41 -13.17 15.51
CA GLU A 764 22.57 -11.71 15.47
C GLU A 764 22.18 -11.05 16.79
N ARG A 765 21.07 -11.49 17.41
CA ARG A 765 20.67 -11.00 18.75
C ARG A 765 21.73 -11.32 19.81
N SER A 766 22.31 -12.50 19.75
CA SER A 766 23.40 -12.94 20.62
C SER A 766 24.66 -12.11 20.43
N ALA A 767 25.03 -11.88 19.17
CA ALA A 767 26.20 -11.11 18.79
C ALA A 767 26.11 -9.66 19.28
N VAL A 768 24.96 -8.99 19.06
CA VAL A 768 24.77 -7.60 19.51
C VAL A 768 24.81 -7.49 21.04
N ILE A 769 24.37 -8.52 21.77
CA ILE A 769 24.50 -8.56 23.24
C ILE A 769 25.96 -8.58 23.66
N GLN A 770 26.80 -9.42 23.05
CA GLN A 770 28.24 -9.44 23.35
C GLN A 770 28.89 -8.11 23.03
N TYR A 771 28.51 -7.46 21.93
CA TYR A 771 29.00 -6.12 21.59
C TYR A 771 28.55 -5.06 22.60
N VAL A 772 27.28 -5.05 23.03
CA VAL A 772 26.76 -4.12 24.04
C VAL A 772 27.51 -4.22 25.37
N LYS A 773 27.94 -5.43 25.76
CA LYS A 773 28.73 -5.65 26.98
C LYS A 773 30.10 -4.95 26.93
N THR A 774 30.65 -4.67 25.74
CA THR A 774 31.94 -3.98 25.60
C THR A 774 31.92 -2.51 26.06
N PHE A 775 30.74 -1.87 26.13
CA PHE A 775 30.62 -0.47 26.54
C PHE A 775 30.90 -0.22 28.03
N SER A 776 30.90 -1.27 28.87
CA SER A 776 31.12 -1.13 30.32
C SER A 776 32.20 -2.07 30.84
N ASN A 777 33.12 -1.54 31.63
CA ASN A 777 34.15 -2.34 32.28
C ASN A 777 33.63 -3.21 33.44
N ARG A 778 32.37 -3.05 33.87
CA ARG A 778 31.74 -3.89 34.90
C ARG A 778 31.76 -5.36 34.51
N TRP A 779 31.52 -5.67 33.23
CA TRP A 779 31.55 -7.04 32.70
C TRP A 779 32.91 -7.74 32.80
N GLN A 780 33.99 -6.99 33.04
CA GLN A 780 35.33 -7.53 33.28
C GLN A 780 35.69 -7.60 34.78
N LYS A 781 34.99 -6.81 35.62
CA LYS A 781 35.32 -6.60 37.04
C LYS A 781 34.39 -7.35 37.99
N GLU A 782 33.16 -7.60 37.57
CA GLU A 782 32.11 -8.20 38.37
C GLU A 782 31.72 -9.56 37.78
N THR A 783 31.34 -10.49 38.65
CA THR A 783 30.79 -11.78 38.24
C THR A 783 29.28 -11.64 38.07
N VAL A 784 28.72 -12.28 37.04
CA VAL A 784 27.26 -12.36 36.86
C VAL A 784 26.72 -13.37 37.86
N GLU A 785 25.90 -12.91 38.80
CA GLU A 785 25.28 -13.76 39.80
C GLU A 785 24.28 -14.75 39.18
N PRO A 786 24.03 -15.91 39.80
CA PRO A 786 22.98 -16.82 39.35
C PRO A 786 21.58 -16.17 39.36
N PRO A 787 20.72 -16.46 38.38
CA PRO A 787 19.32 -16.07 38.41
C PRO A 787 18.59 -16.49 39.69
N ILE A 788 17.69 -15.66 40.19
CA ILE A 788 16.79 -16.04 41.27
C ILE A 788 15.91 -17.22 40.84
N THR A 789 15.61 -18.11 41.78
CA THR A 789 14.69 -19.22 41.53
C THR A 789 13.26 -18.70 41.52
N VAL A 790 12.55 -18.90 40.40
CA VAL A 790 11.11 -18.68 40.30
C VAL A 790 10.41 -20.02 40.51
N PRO A 791 9.70 -20.23 41.64
CA PRO A 791 8.95 -21.46 41.84
C PRO A 791 7.76 -21.51 40.88
N PRO A 792 7.23 -22.71 40.57
CA PRO A 792 6.03 -22.85 39.74
C PRO A 792 4.89 -21.97 40.23
N GLU A 793 4.18 -21.32 39.31
CA GLU A 793 3.01 -20.50 39.61
C GLU A 793 1.92 -21.34 40.29
N PRO A 794 1.46 -20.97 41.50
CA PRO A 794 0.37 -21.66 42.18
C PRO A 794 -0.98 -21.38 41.50
N PRO A 795 -2.04 -22.16 41.81
CA PRO A 795 -3.37 -21.90 41.27
C PRO A 795 -3.85 -20.47 41.56
N VAL A 796 -4.53 -19.85 40.59
CA VAL A 796 -5.12 -18.52 40.74
C VAL A 796 -6.41 -18.63 41.54
N THR A 797 -6.36 -18.25 42.82
CA THR A 797 -7.49 -18.37 43.77
C THR A 797 -7.97 -17.00 44.24
N GLN A 798 -9.22 -16.90 44.71
CA GLN A 798 -9.73 -15.65 45.30
C GLN A 798 -8.91 -15.23 46.53
N ALA A 799 -8.49 -16.22 47.34
CA ALA A 799 -7.61 -15.99 48.48
C ALA A 799 -6.26 -15.40 48.05
N SER A 800 -5.69 -15.87 46.94
CA SER A 800 -4.44 -15.32 46.39
C SER A 800 -4.59 -13.85 45.96
N LEU A 801 -5.71 -13.48 45.34
CA LEU A 801 -6.02 -12.09 44.99
C LEU A 801 -6.18 -11.20 46.25
N ASP A 802 -6.91 -11.68 47.27
CA ASP A 802 -7.16 -10.93 48.51
C ASP A 802 -5.88 -10.74 49.34
N ASN A 803 -5.05 -11.79 49.42
CA ASN A 803 -3.73 -11.74 50.04
C ASN A 803 -2.81 -10.76 49.29
N GLY A 804 -2.76 -10.87 47.96
CA GLY A 804 -1.97 -10.00 47.09
C GLY A 804 -2.34 -8.54 47.26
N LYS A 805 -3.65 -8.24 47.32
CA LYS A 805 -4.17 -6.91 47.62
C LYS A 805 -3.72 -6.42 48.99
N THR A 806 -3.85 -7.26 50.02
CA THR A 806 -3.43 -6.92 51.39
C THR A 806 -1.93 -6.61 51.45
N ILE A 807 -1.11 -7.37 50.75
CA ILE A 807 0.35 -7.13 50.67
C ILE A 807 0.64 -5.84 49.90
N PHE A 808 -0.01 -5.62 48.76
CA PHE A 808 0.16 -4.44 47.91
C PHE A 808 -0.16 -3.13 48.65
N HIS A 809 -1.20 -3.14 49.49
CA HIS A 809 -1.61 -1.99 50.30
C HIS A 809 -0.94 -1.93 51.69
N GLY A 810 -0.42 -3.05 52.18
CA GLY A 810 0.13 -3.19 53.52
C GLY A 810 1.62 -3.49 53.48
N LYS A 811 2.00 -4.77 53.56
CA LYS A 811 3.39 -5.23 53.77
C LYS A 811 4.40 -4.67 52.74
N ALA A 812 4.04 -4.63 51.45
CA ALA A 812 4.93 -4.17 50.38
C ALA A 812 4.78 -2.68 50.06
N ILE A 813 3.67 -2.06 50.47
CA ILE A 813 3.36 -0.63 50.29
C ILE A 813 3.49 -0.18 48.81
N CYS A 814 3.19 -1.07 47.85
CA CYS A 814 3.29 -0.81 46.42
C CYS A 814 2.39 0.36 45.97
N PHE A 815 1.24 0.52 46.63
CA PHE A 815 0.25 1.56 46.33
C PHE A 815 0.78 3.00 46.47
N MET A 816 1.84 3.23 47.25
CA MET A 816 2.41 4.59 47.42
C MET A 816 2.99 5.13 46.11
N CYS A 817 3.47 4.24 45.25
CA CYS A 817 3.97 4.59 43.91
C CYS A 817 2.94 4.26 42.84
N HIS A 818 2.34 3.07 42.88
CA HIS A 818 1.44 2.60 41.83
C HIS A 818 -0.01 3.05 41.98
N GLY A 819 -0.37 3.70 43.08
CA GLY A 819 -1.74 4.07 43.41
C GLY A 819 -2.55 2.89 43.95
N PRO A 820 -3.66 3.14 44.67
CA PRO A 820 -4.48 2.08 45.24
C PRO A 820 -5.16 1.19 44.20
N GLU A 821 -5.41 1.73 43.00
CA GLU A 821 -5.99 1.00 41.86
C GLU A 821 -4.93 0.53 40.85
N GLY A 822 -3.64 0.65 41.18
CA GLY A 822 -2.54 0.24 40.31
C GLY A 822 -2.38 1.09 39.03
N LYS A 823 -2.88 2.34 39.03
CA LYS A 823 -2.87 3.25 37.87
C LYS A 823 -1.57 4.02 37.65
N GLY A 824 -0.57 3.82 38.50
CA GLY A 824 0.72 4.52 38.44
C GLY A 824 0.66 5.96 38.98
N ASP A 825 -0.36 6.29 39.76
CA ASP A 825 -0.72 7.63 40.24
C ASP A 825 -0.63 7.75 41.77
N GLY A 826 0.20 6.91 42.41
CA GLY A 826 0.43 6.98 43.85
C GLY A 826 1.08 8.30 44.27
N MET A 827 0.97 8.65 45.56
CA MET A 827 1.44 9.94 46.08
C MET A 827 2.93 10.22 45.82
N MET A 828 3.75 9.17 45.66
CA MET A 828 5.18 9.30 45.36
C MET A 828 5.47 9.39 43.85
N ALA A 829 4.52 9.04 42.98
CA ALA A 829 4.75 8.83 41.55
C ALA A 829 5.34 10.03 40.81
N ALA A 830 4.88 11.25 41.13
CA ALA A 830 5.30 12.46 40.42
C ALA A 830 6.76 12.86 40.67
N GLY A 831 7.34 12.46 41.81
CA GLY A 831 8.70 12.84 42.23
C GLY A 831 9.78 11.82 41.93
N LEU A 832 9.45 10.64 41.38
CA LEU A 832 10.42 9.57 41.15
C LEU A 832 11.35 9.91 39.99
N GLN A 833 12.64 9.70 40.21
CA GLN A 833 13.69 9.87 39.20
C GLN A 833 14.59 8.64 39.19
N ASP A 834 15.16 8.33 38.02
CA ASP A 834 16.20 7.32 37.92
C ASP A 834 17.57 7.90 38.35
N VAL A 835 18.58 7.03 38.41
CA VAL A 835 19.96 7.40 38.75
C VAL A 835 20.62 8.34 37.73
N TRP A 836 19.96 8.60 36.60
CA TRP A 836 20.37 9.58 35.59
C TRP A 836 19.62 10.91 35.72
N GLY A 837 18.79 11.07 36.74
CA GLY A 837 18.00 12.28 37.00
C GLY A 837 16.80 12.44 36.08
N HIS A 838 16.40 11.40 35.34
CA HIS A 838 15.23 11.45 34.46
C HIS A 838 13.97 11.01 35.22
N PRO A 839 12.82 11.66 35.01
CA PRO A 839 11.56 11.26 35.64
C PRO A 839 11.19 9.81 35.29
N VAL A 840 10.80 9.03 36.30
CA VAL A 840 10.31 7.66 36.15
C VAL A 840 8.86 7.61 36.56
N ARG A 841 8.01 7.08 35.69
CA ARG A 841 6.59 6.85 36.01
C ARG A 841 6.38 5.39 36.39
N PRO A 842 5.78 5.11 37.56
CA PRO A 842 5.31 3.77 37.89
C PRO A 842 4.36 3.23 36.82
N ALA A 843 4.41 1.93 36.57
CA ALA A 843 3.55 1.31 35.56
C ALA A 843 2.09 1.37 36.00
N ASN A 844 1.21 1.66 35.04
CA ASN A 844 -0.22 1.47 35.16
C ASN A 844 -0.57 0.03 34.75
N PHE A 845 -0.97 -0.79 35.72
CA PHE A 845 -1.30 -2.21 35.53
C PHE A 845 -2.66 -2.44 34.88
N THR A 846 -3.49 -1.40 34.77
CA THR A 846 -4.78 -1.49 34.07
C THR A 846 -4.62 -1.30 32.57
N LEU A 847 -3.45 -0.90 32.05
CA LEU A 847 -3.26 -0.63 30.63
C LEU A 847 -2.79 -1.86 29.85
N PRO A 848 -3.21 -2.01 28.59
CA PRO A 848 -2.79 -3.14 27.75
C PRO A 848 -1.31 -3.07 27.34
N ALA A 849 -0.72 -4.22 26.97
CA ALA A 849 0.62 -4.28 26.38
C ALA A 849 0.85 -3.24 25.27
N GLY A 850 1.97 -2.52 25.38
CA GLY A 850 2.37 -1.51 24.40
C GLY A 850 1.77 -0.12 24.64
N ALA A 851 0.79 0.02 25.54
CA ALA A 851 0.26 1.32 25.90
C ALA A 851 1.32 2.17 26.63
N HIS A 852 1.32 3.48 26.34
CA HIS A 852 2.21 4.42 27.01
C HIS A 852 1.90 4.45 28.52
N GLY A 853 2.94 4.27 29.34
CA GLY A 853 2.81 4.18 30.80
C GLY A 853 2.41 2.81 31.34
N GLY A 854 2.11 1.82 30.49
CA GLY A 854 1.87 0.44 30.91
C GLY A 854 3.14 -0.34 31.25
N VAL A 855 2.96 -1.61 31.62
CA VAL A 855 4.05 -2.56 31.89
C VAL A 855 4.95 -2.78 30.65
N LYS A 856 6.25 -2.94 30.88
CA LYS A 856 7.26 -2.94 29.80
C LYS A 856 7.57 -4.32 29.22
N LEU A 857 7.36 -5.38 29.99
CA LEU A 857 7.59 -6.78 29.61
C LEU A 857 6.28 -7.60 29.52
N GLY A 858 5.13 -6.93 29.54
CA GLY A 858 3.82 -7.56 29.57
C GLY A 858 3.33 -7.96 30.94
N HIS A 859 2.13 -8.55 30.97
CA HIS A 859 1.47 -8.99 32.20
C HIS A 859 1.71 -10.48 32.49
N ASP A 860 2.72 -11.08 31.87
CA ASP A 860 3.13 -12.45 32.16
C ASP A 860 3.58 -12.59 33.63
N GLY A 861 3.08 -13.64 34.29
CA GLY A 861 3.31 -13.88 35.72
C GLY A 861 4.79 -14.00 36.09
N ASP A 862 5.60 -14.68 35.28
CA ASP A 862 7.03 -14.88 35.52
C ASP A 862 7.81 -13.57 35.40
N HIS A 863 7.47 -12.73 34.41
CA HIS A 863 8.06 -11.39 34.29
C HIS A 863 7.68 -10.49 35.47
N LEU A 864 6.42 -10.50 35.91
CA LEU A 864 5.96 -9.72 37.06
C LEU A 864 6.66 -10.19 38.35
N PHE A 865 6.72 -11.50 38.57
CA PHE A 865 7.41 -12.12 39.71
C PHE A 865 8.87 -11.67 39.76
N LYS A 866 9.61 -11.86 38.67
CA LYS A 866 11.03 -11.48 38.61
C LYS A 866 11.23 -9.99 38.82
N THR A 867 10.46 -9.15 38.13
CA THR A 867 10.59 -7.69 38.19
C THR A 867 10.38 -7.15 39.61
N ILE A 868 9.43 -7.72 40.36
CA ILE A 868 9.16 -7.27 41.73
C ILE A 868 10.23 -7.81 42.69
N MET A 869 10.64 -9.08 42.55
CA MET A 869 11.66 -9.67 43.42
C MET A 869 13.03 -9.00 43.27
N THR A 870 13.47 -8.73 42.04
CA THR A 870 14.78 -8.11 41.75
C THR A 870 14.73 -6.58 41.73
N GLY A 871 13.54 -5.98 41.68
CA GLY A 871 13.36 -4.54 41.52
C GLY A 871 13.81 -4.03 40.14
N ILE A 872 13.61 -2.74 39.86
CA ILE A 872 13.97 -2.16 38.56
C ILE A 872 15.27 -1.37 38.68
N GLY A 873 16.30 -1.83 37.97
CA GLY A 873 17.65 -1.25 38.04
C GLY A 873 17.72 0.22 37.65
N GLY A 874 18.48 0.98 38.43
CA GLY A 874 18.63 2.42 38.30
C GLY A 874 17.36 3.25 38.55
N THR A 875 16.23 2.67 38.97
CA THR A 875 15.01 3.44 39.32
C THR A 875 14.83 3.49 40.83
N PRO A 876 13.79 4.12 41.40
CA PRO A 876 13.50 4.02 42.84
C PRO A 876 12.85 2.68 43.28
N MET A 877 12.38 1.83 42.36
CA MET A 877 11.70 0.56 42.71
C MET A 877 12.69 -0.43 43.37
N PRO A 878 12.54 -0.77 44.67
CA PRO A 878 13.48 -1.63 45.38
C PRO A 878 13.25 -3.12 45.06
N PRO A 879 14.24 -3.99 45.33
CA PRO A 879 14.02 -5.44 45.34
C PRO A 879 13.19 -5.83 46.57
N PHE A 880 12.33 -6.83 46.39
CA PHE A 880 11.52 -7.43 47.46
C PHE A 880 12.00 -8.82 47.86
N GLN A 881 13.07 -9.33 47.24
CA GLN A 881 13.76 -10.52 47.70
C GLN A 881 14.14 -10.40 49.19
N GLY A 882 13.82 -11.44 49.96
CA GLY A 882 14.02 -11.46 51.42
C GLY A 882 12.98 -10.67 52.24
N LYS A 883 12.12 -9.85 51.59
CA LYS A 883 11.01 -9.13 52.25
C LYS A 883 9.66 -9.81 52.03
N LEU A 884 9.46 -10.40 50.85
CA LEU A 884 8.31 -11.21 50.51
C LEU A 884 8.75 -12.66 50.32
N THR A 885 7.92 -13.59 50.81
CA THR A 885 8.07 -15.02 50.49
C THR A 885 7.65 -15.27 49.04
N PRO A 886 8.08 -16.37 48.40
CA PRO A 886 7.68 -16.66 47.03
C PRO A 886 6.16 -16.81 46.84
N GLN A 887 5.44 -17.32 47.85
CA GLN A 887 3.97 -17.40 47.81
C GLN A 887 3.34 -16.00 47.87
N GLU A 888 3.80 -15.15 48.79
CA GLU A 888 3.33 -13.76 48.89
C GLU A 888 3.60 -12.98 47.60
N MET A 889 4.70 -13.26 46.92
CA MET A 889 5.00 -12.65 45.62
C MET A 889 4.02 -13.11 44.54
N TRP A 890 3.76 -14.41 44.43
CA TRP A 890 2.74 -14.92 43.50
C TRP A 890 1.35 -14.32 43.78
N ASP A 891 0.96 -14.17 45.05
CA ASP A 891 -0.28 -13.49 45.44
C ASP A 891 -0.32 -12.04 44.92
N VAL A 892 0.78 -11.28 45.05
CA VAL A 892 0.89 -9.91 44.49
C VAL A 892 0.84 -9.93 42.96
N ALA A 893 1.49 -10.88 42.30
CA ALA A 893 1.46 -10.99 40.84
C ALA A 893 0.03 -11.28 40.33
N HIS A 894 -0.70 -12.20 40.96
CA HIS A 894 -2.11 -12.46 40.66
C HIS A 894 -2.98 -11.23 40.90
N TYR A 895 -2.78 -10.51 42.01
CA TYR A 895 -3.52 -9.26 42.24
C TYR A 895 -3.26 -8.22 41.14
N VAL A 896 -2.00 -8.01 40.75
CA VAL A 896 -1.64 -7.08 39.66
C VAL A 896 -2.26 -7.50 38.32
N GLN A 897 -2.23 -8.80 37.97
CA GLN A 897 -2.87 -9.32 36.77
C GLN A 897 -4.39 -9.13 36.80
N SER A 898 -5.02 -9.29 37.97
CA SER A 898 -6.47 -9.09 38.12
C SER A 898 -6.90 -7.67 37.74
N LEU A 899 -6.06 -6.66 38.00
CA LEU A 899 -6.34 -5.27 37.60
C LEU A 899 -6.42 -5.13 36.07
N ARG A 900 -5.56 -5.82 35.31
CA ARG A 900 -5.65 -5.83 33.85
C ARG A 900 -6.85 -6.65 33.37
N VAL A 901 -7.10 -7.80 33.98
CA VAL A 901 -8.24 -8.66 33.62
C VAL A 901 -9.55 -7.89 33.74
N GLU A 902 -9.79 -7.24 34.88
CA GLU A 902 -11.02 -6.48 35.11
C GLU A 902 -11.11 -5.25 34.20
N ALA A 903 -9.99 -4.56 33.94
CA ALA A 903 -9.97 -3.46 32.98
C ALA A 903 -10.31 -3.93 31.55
N HIS A 904 -9.76 -5.06 31.11
CA HIS A 904 -10.03 -5.60 29.78
C HIS A 904 -11.47 -6.09 29.66
N VAL A 905 -12.02 -6.78 30.66
CA VAL A 905 -13.44 -7.17 30.67
C VAL A 905 -14.34 -5.93 30.61
N ALA A 906 -14.02 -4.86 31.34
CA ALA A 906 -14.77 -3.61 31.28
C ALA A 906 -14.68 -2.94 29.89
N GLU A 907 -13.52 -2.94 29.25
CA GLU A 907 -13.34 -2.46 27.87
C GLU A 907 -14.17 -3.27 26.86
N LEU A 908 -14.19 -4.60 27.00
CA LEU A 908 -14.99 -5.49 26.15
C LEU A 908 -16.49 -5.29 26.39
N ALA A 909 -16.92 -5.14 27.64
CA ALA A 909 -18.31 -4.84 28.00
C ALA A 909 -18.76 -3.49 27.40
N ALA A 910 -17.92 -2.46 27.49
CA ALA A 910 -18.16 -1.18 26.83
C ALA A 910 -18.22 -1.30 25.29
N SER A 911 -17.52 -2.29 24.73
CA SER A 911 -17.53 -2.64 23.31
C SER A 911 -18.64 -3.64 22.93
N GLY A 912 -19.59 -3.90 23.82
CA GLY A 912 -20.77 -4.72 23.53
C GLY A 912 -20.61 -6.22 23.76
N LEU A 913 -19.63 -6.66 24.55
CA LEU A 913 -19.56 -8.03 25.06
C LEU A 913 -20.85 -8.35 25.84
N LYS A 914 -21.43 -9.52 25.59
CA LYS A 914 -22.63 -9.95 26.31
C LYS A 914 -22.25 -10.35 27.73
N LYS A 915 -23.10 -10.02 28.69
CA LYS A 915 -22.93 -10.43 30.09
C LYS A 915 -22.79 -11.94 30.28
N SER A 916 -23.48 -12.73 29.47
CA SER A 916 -23.37 -14.21 29.46
C SER A 916 -22.00 -14.73 29.01
N ASP A 917 -21.22 -13.90 28.32
CA ASP A 917 -19.89 -14.26 27.79
C ASP A 917 -18.75 -13.74 28.70
N GLU A 918 -19.04 -12.95 29.74
CA GLU A 918 -18.03 -12.32 30.60
C GLU A 918 -17.16 -13.34 31.35
N GLU A 919 -17.76 -14.41 31.89
CA GLU A 919 -17.01 -15.47 32.61
C GLU A 919 -15.99 -16.17 31.70
N GLU A 920 -16.41 -16.54 30.49
CA GLU A 920 -15.52 -17.18 29.52
C GLU A 920 -14.45 -16.20 29.02
N ALA A 921 -14.82 -14.94 28.75
CA ALA A 921 -13.88 -13.90 28.36
C ALA A 921 -12.81 -13.71 29.46
N ARG A 922 -13.24 -13.55 30.72
CA ARG A 922 -12.35 -13.42 31.89
C ARG A 922 -11.39 -14.61 32.00
N SER A 923 -11.91 -15.83 31.88
CA SER A 923 -11.10 -17.06 31.92
C SER A 923 -10.04 -17.10 30.83
N ARG A 924 -10.38 -16.67 29.61
CA ARG A 924 -9.43 -16.62 28.48
C ARG A 924 -8.38 -15.52 28.64
N ILE A 925 -8.75 -14.37 29.21
CA ILE A 925 -7.79 -13.30 29.52
C ILE A 925 -6.81 -13.80 30.57
N TRP A 926 -7.30 -14.43 31.65
CA TRP A 926 -6.43 -15.06 32.63
C TRP A 926 -5.48 -16.09 32.01
N ALA A 927 -5.95 -16.98 31.15
CA ALA A 927 -5.10 -17.95 30.46
C ALA A 927 -4.05 -17.29 29.53
N SER A 928 -4.27 -16.04 29.11
CA SER A 928 -3.28 -15.27 28.35
C SER A 928 -2.17 -14.69 29.23
N LEU A 929 -2.46 -14.38 30.49
CA LEU A 929 -1.55 -13.70 31.43
C LEU A 929 -0.86 -14.66 32.42
N SER A 930 -1.54 -15.73 32.84
CA SER A 930 -1.12 -16.70 33.86
C SER A 930 -0.94 -18.10 33.26
N GLU A 931 0.19 -18.73 33.56
CA GLU A 931 0.50 -20.11 33.17
C GLU A 931 -0.33 -21.11 33.98
N ALA A 932 -0.57 -20.83 35.27
CA ALA A 932 -1.50 -21.61 36.10
C ALA A 932 -2.91 -21.62 35.50
N ALA A 933 -3.47 -20.44 35.17
CA ALA A 933 -4.78 -20.35 34.53
C ALA A 933 -4.82 -21.06 33.16
N ARG A 934 -3.74 -20.97 32.38
CA ARG A 934 -3.59 -21.68 31.09
C ARG A 934 -3.64 -23.20 31.24
N ARG A 935 -3.12 -23.74 32.34
CA ARG A 935 -3.19 -25.17 32.71
C ARG A 935 -4.54 -25.56 33.34
N GLY A 936 -5.50 -24.64 33.42
CA GLY A 936 -6.81 -24.85 34.03
C GLY A 936 -6.81 -24.75 35.55
N GLN A 937 -5.75 -24.19 36.16
CA GLN A 937 -5.62 -24.02 37.61
C GLN A 937 -6.12 -22.62 38.04
N ILE A 938 -7.40 -22.36 37.81
CA ILE A 938 -8.09 -21.12 38.20
C ILE A 938 -9.37 -21.45 38.96
N ASP A 939 -9.59 -20.77 40.09
CA ASP A 939 -10.79 -20.95 40.89
C ASP A 939 -12.02 -20.37 40.20
N LYS A 940 -13.16 -21.02 40.39
CA LYS A 940 -14.45 -20.62 39.80
C LYS A 940 -14.85 -19.19 40.15
N LEU A 941 -14.64 -18.77 41.41
CA LEU A 941 -14.98 -17.40 41.85
C LEU A 941 -14.16 -16.33 41.12
N VAL A 942 -12.90 -16.63 40.79
CA VAL A 942 -12.03 -15.71 40.03
C VAL A 942 -12.48 -15.63 38.57
N ALA A 943 -12.92 -16.74 37.99
CA ALA A 943 -13.49 -16.77 36.64
C ALA A 943 -14.85 -16.04 36.55
N GLU A 944 -15.70 -16.18 37.57
CA GLU A 944 -17.00 -15.49 37.69
C GLU A 944 -16.82 -13.97 37.88
N GLY A 945 -15.73 -13.55 38.53
CA GLY A 945 -15.42 -12.15 38.83
C GLY A 945 -16.10 -11.65 40.11
N PRO A 946 -15.89 -10.37 40.49
CA PRO A 946 -16.50 -9.82 41.70
C PRO A 946 -18.03 -9.87 41.61
N GLN A 947 -18.67 -10.66 42.49
CA GLN A 947 -20.13 -10.72 42.58
C GLN A 947 -20.66 -9.35 42.99
N GLY A 948 -21.41 -8.70 42.09
CA GLY A 948 -22.06 -7.44 42.38
C GLY A 948 -23.02 -7.60 43.55
N ASN A 949 -22.69 -6.98 44.68
CA ASN A 949 -23.67 -6.63 45.69
C ASN A 949 -24.72 -5.75 44.98
N PRO A 950 -26.01 -6.12 44.92
CA PRO A 950 -27.01 -5.22 44.36
C PRO A 950 -26.99 -3.94 45.21
N VAL A 951 -26.68 -2.81 44.57
CA VAL A 951 -26.90 -1.50 45.14
C VAL A 951 -28.35 -1.46 45.59
N THR A 952 -28.54 -1.57 46.90
CA THR A 952 -29.82 -1.28 47.54
C THR A 952 -30.01 0.21 47.32
N LEU A 953 -30.79 0.56 46.30
CA LEU A 953 -31.50 1.83 46.28
C LEU A 953 -32.24 1.90 47.61
N ALA A 954 -31.73 2.72 48.52
CA ALA A 954 -32.40 3.03 49.77
C ALA A 954 -33.79 3.54 49.38
N LYS A 955 -34.81 2.71 49.65
CA LYS A 955 -36.19 3.15 49.74
C LYS A 955 -36.26 4.20 50.83
N THR A 956 -36.24 5.47 50.44
CA THR A 956 -36.82 6.52 51.25
C THR A 956 -38.32 6.33 51.25
N THR A 957 -38.82 5.69 52.31
CA THR A 957 -40.24 5.75 52.69
C THR A 957 -40.35 6.36 54.08
N GLY A 958 -40.97 7.54 54.16
CA GLY A 958 -41.91 7.87 55.24
C GLY A 958 -41.47 8.85 56.32
N ARG A 959 -41.46 10.16 56.02
CA ARG A 959 -42.44 11.13 56.52
C ARG A 959 -42.24 12.49 55.85
#